data_AF-A0A6G0ACB7-F1
#
_entry.id   AF-A0A6G0ACB7-F1
#
_cell.length_a   1.000
_cell.length_b   1.000
_cell.length_c   1.000
_cell.angle_alpha   90.00
_cell.angle_beta   90.00
_cell.angle_gamma   90.00
#
_symmetry.space_group_name_H-M   'P 1'
#
loop_
_entity.id
_entity.type
_entity.pdbx_description
1 polymer ?
#
loop_
_entity_poly.entity_id
_entity_poly.type
_entity_poly.pdbx_seq_one_letter_code
_entity_poly.pdbx_strand_id
1 'polypeptide(L)'
;MKNIFILLFLLIFAQTLSAQNYKQVQIYLNSSSDIEKLLNSGLEFDHLNFSRDNSIIVFLNDNEFGLLQTTGFRYEILIDDWYGYYSKIPKLTDEQKSAFINQSKTEMNVGGFGFGSMGGFYTLAEVVAELDSMKSLFPNLITSKVSIGNTIEGKPTYMVKISDNPGVDENEPEVLYTALHHAREPESMMQMIYFMYYLLENYNTDPAVQYLVNNRELYFIPVVNPDGYEYNRSTYPSGGGMWRKNRRNNGGSYGVDLNRNYGPYSYWNAPNGGSSTTPSSDTYRGTAPFSEPETNNIKNFLASRKIKNALNYHTYGNYLIYPYGALDHETPDSLTFREYASDMTFYNNYTYGTDLQTVNYSTRGNSDDYFYDGDTVLNSGKIFTMTPEVGTTGFWPSQSEIFPLAIENVFPNLYYAWIAGGYVEMINPNFSKQYFMPGDNIIMYPTFRNKGLSTAANVTIELTSLNTNATISVSNASFDSISARHTSTVLSPLSFTISSNAQAESQIQLLIKANTNGVTMSEDTLFLIVGKPEYIFADTTNNPNNLWTIIGTPASAPKWAITTATYNSPPNSYTDSPSGNYAASSTITMTLTNAINLTGYSNPRLSFYTKFDIENNWDYGQVEISTNNGATWIPLHGQYTNPGTGSFQPNGEPLYDGLR
;
A
#
# COMPACT_ATOMS: atom_id res chain seq x y z
N MET A 1 34.99 70.31 35.47
CA MET A 1 34.63 70.28 34.03
C MET A 1 35.14 68.98 33.45
N LYS A 2 34.24 67.99 33.40
CA LYS A 2 33.81 67.25 32.19
C LYS A 2 34.73 66.10 31.79
N ASN A 3 34.45 64.95 32.42
CA ASN A 3 34.70 63.62 31.90
C ASN A 3 33.94 63.44 30.59
N ILE A 4 34.60 62.94 29.54
CA ILE A 4 33.95 62.40 28.34
C ILE A 4 34.39 60.94 28.24
N PHE A 5 33.54 60.05 28.71
CA PHE A 5 33.56 58.63 28.39
C PHE A 5 32.93 58.46 27.00
N ILE A 6 33.68 57.87 26.08
CA ILE A 6 33.17 57.41 24.78
C ILE A 6 32.48 56.06 25.07
N LEU A 7 31.15 56.05 25.00
CA LEU A 7 30.35 54.83 25.05
C LEU A 7 30.34 54.20 23.64
N LEU A 8 31.04 53.08 23.48
CA LEU A 8 30.93 52.23 22.29
C LEU A 8 29.62 51.42 22.44
N PHE A 9 28.57 51.78 21.69
CA PHE A 9 27.37 50.96 21.57
C PHE A 9 27.67 49.77 20.66
N LEU A 10 27.91 48.60 21.25
CA LEU A 10 27.88 47.32 20.53
C LEU A 10 26.41 46.99 20.23
N LEU A 11 25.96 47.31 19.02
CA LEU A 11 24.71 46.80 18.47
C LEU A 11 24.91 45.30 18.16
N ILE A 12 24.62 44.46 19.15
CA ILE A 12 24.38 43.04 18.91
C ILE A 12 23.06 42.97 18.13
N PHE A 13 23.16 42.90 16.80
CA PHE A 13 22.05 42.40 16.00
C PHE A 13 21.90 40.91 16.35
N ALA A 14 21.08 40.64 17.36
CA ALA A 14 20.41 39.36 17.46
C ALA A 14 19.46 39.30 16.26
N GLN A 15 19.95 38.79 15.13
CA GLN A 15 19.03 38.22 14.16
C GLN A 15 18.43 36.99 14.86
N THR A 16 17.27 37.19 15.47
CA THR A 16 16.34 36.10 15.70
C THR A 16 15.99 35.59 14.31
N LEU A 17 16.72 34.58 13.83
CA LEU A 17 16.19 33.66 12.83
C LEU A 17 14.91 33.12 13.46
N SER A 18 13.77 33.72 13.14
CA SER A 18 12.49 33.12 13.47
C SER A 18 12.50 31.75 12.84
N ALA A 19 12.39 30.70 13.65
CA ALA A 19 12.23 29.36 13.11
C ALA A 19 11.01 29.39 12.17
N GLN A 20 11.17 28.83 10.98
CA GLN A 20 10.10 28.76 9.98
C GLN A 20 8.96 27.92 10.56
N ASN A 21 7.80 28.54 10.80
CA ASN A 21 6.61 27.83 11.24
C ASN A 21 5.92 27.15 10.05
N TYR A 22 5.17 26.10 10.35
CA TYR A 22 4.31 25.39 9.39
C TYR A 22 2.87 25.44 9.87
N LYS A 23 1.96 25.56 8.90
CA LYS A 23 0.51 25.59 9.09
C LYS A 23 -0.11 24.44 8.33
N GLN A 24 -1.11 23.81 8.93
CA GLN A 24 -1.99 22.92 8.17
C GLN A 24 -3.22 23.73 7.73
N VAL A 25 -3.44 23.80 6.43
CA VAL A 25 -4.45 24.67 5.82
C VAL A 25 -5.33 23.82 4.91
N GLN A 26 -6.63 24.00 5.05
CA GLN A 26 -7.64 23.45 4.17
C GLN A 26 -8.02 24.51 3.12
N ILE A 27 -7.76 24.25 1.84
CA ILE A 27 -7.99 25.19 0.73
C ILE A 27 -9.14 24.67 -0.12
N TYR A 28 -10.20 25.47 -0.26
CA TYR A 28 -11.40 25.11 -1.01
C TYR A 28 -11.26 25.40 -2.50
N LEU A 29 -11.56 24.39 -3.30
CA LEU A 29 -11.48 24.38 -4.75
C LEU A 29 -12.91 24.41 -5.34
N ASN A 30 -13.08 25.08 -6.47
CA ASN A 30 -14.31 25.01 -7.25
C ASN A 30 -14.24 23.94 -8.34
N SER A 31 -13.02 23.58 -8.76
CA SER A 31 -12.74 22.54 -9.75
C SER A 31 -11.31 22.04 -9.62
N SER A 32 -10.99 20.89 -10.23
CA SER A 32 -9.61 20.37 -10.31
C SER A 32 -8.62 21.34 -10.97
N SER A 33 -9.08 22.19 -11.90
CA SER A 33 -8.25 23.22 -12.54
C SER A 33 -7.72 24.30 -11.57
N ASP A 34 -8.30 24.39 -10.37
CA ASP A 34 -7.83 25.34 -9.35
C ASP A 34 -6.49 24.92 -8.74
N ILE A 35 -6.16 23.61 -8.75
CA ILE A 35 -4.84 23.13 -8.34
C ILE A 35 -3.76 23.70 -9.25
N GLU A 36 -3.96 23.67 -10.56
CA GLU A 36 -3.03 24.28 -11.52
C GLU A 36 -2.89 25.78 -11.30
N LYS A 37 -3.97 26.48 -10.90
CA LYS A 37 -3.89 27.92 -10.58
C LYS A 37 -3.08 28.19 -9.33
N LEU A 38 -3.25 27.35 -8.29
CA LEU A 38 -2.43 27.42 -7.08
C LEU A 38 -0.96 27.15 -7.43
N LEU A 39 -0.67 26.12 -8.22
CA LEU A 39 0.68 25.82 -8.72
C LEU A 39 1.28 27.00 -9.51
N ASN A 40 0.49 27.60 -10.41
CA ASN A 40 0.92 28.75 -11.21
C ASN A 40 1.10 30.04 -10.38
N SER A 41 0.52 30.13 -9.18
CA SER A 41 0.76 31.21 -8.23
C SER A 41 2.11 31.08 -7.50
N GLY A 42 2.83 29.98 -7.71
CA GLY A 42 4.09 29.66 -7.05
C GLY A 42 3.93 28.92 -5.73
N LEU A 43 2.70 28.49 -5.37
CA LEU A 43 2.53 27.45 -4.35
C LEU A 43 2.99 26.13 -4.96
N GLU A 44 3.68 25.33 -4.18
CA GLU A 44 4.07 24.00 -4.60
C GLU A 44 3.57 23.02 -3.53
N PHE A 45 2.96 21.94 -3.98
CA PHE A 45 2.46 20.90 -3.08
C PHE A 45 3.44 19.73 -3.11
N ASP A 46 4.04 19.44 -1.97
CA ASP A 46 4.87 18.24 -1.78
C ASP A 46 4.07 17.05 -1.22
N HIS A 47 2.87 17.33 -0.72
CA HIS A 47 1.82 16.39 -0.37
C HIS A 47 0.49 17.15 -0.25
N LEU A 48 -0.62 16.51 -0.63
CA LEU A 48 -1.95 17.08 -0.52
C LEU A 48 -2.95 15.97 -0.25
N ASN A 49 -3.87 16.21 0.68
CA ASN A 49 -4.97 15.29 0.96
C ASN A 49 -6.26 15.93 0.47
N PHE A 50 -6.96 15.25 -0.45
CA PHE A 50 -8.28 15.70 -0.89
C PHE A 50 -9.29 15.46 0.21
N SER A 51 -9.91 16.53 0.66
CA SER A 51 -11.11 16.44 1.45
C SER A 51 -12.34 16.48 0.56
N ARG A 52 -13.42 15.95 1.11
CA ARG A 52 -14.60 15.52 0.38
C ARG A 52 -15.55 16.71 0.09
N ASP A 53 -15.20 17.90 0.57
CA ASP A 53 -15.84 19.20 0.33
C ASP A 53 -15.16 20.00 -0.81
N ASN A 54 -14.59 19.28 -1.79
CA ASN A 54 -13.77 19.84 -2.87
C ASN A 54 -12.66 20.74 -2.32
N SER A 55 -11.87 20.25 -1.38
CA SER A 55 -10.78 21.02 -0.81
C SER A 55 -9.52 20.17 -0.71
N ILE A 56 -8.38 20.82 -0.54
CA ILE A 56 -7.10 20.17 -0.28
C ILE A 56 -6.59 20.58 1.09
N ILE A 57 -6.12 19.60 1.87
CA ILE A 57 -5.41 19.84 3.12
C ILE A 57 -3.92 19.72 2.84
N VAL A 58 -3.19 20.80 3.13
CA VAL A 58 -1.77 20.94 2.83
C VAL A 58 -1.03 21.53 4.02
N PHE A 59 0.25 21.17 4.16
CA PHE A 59 1.17 21.87 5.05
C PHE A 59 1.86 22.99 4.28
N LEU A 60 1.75 24.22 4.77
CA LEU A 60 2.39 25.39 4.18
C LEU A 60 3.30 26.04 5.22
N ASN A 61 4.51 26.39 4.81
CA ASN A 61 5.33 27.27 5.62
C ASN A 61 4.81 28.73 5.58
N ASP A 62 5.30 29.60 6.46
CA ASP A 62 4.81 30.99 6.54
C ASP A 62 4.91 31.77 5.21
N ASN A 63 5.93 31.49 4.38
CA ASN A 63 6.07 32.16 3.08
C ASN A 63 4.98 31.68 2.12
N GLU A 64 4.81 30.37 1.98
CA GLU A 64 3.76 29.75 1.15
C GLU A 64 2.37 30.18 1.60
N PHE A 65 2.13 30.23 2.91
CA PHE A 65 0.87 30.75 3.42
C PHE A 65 0.65 32.22 3.02
N GLY A 66 1.70 33.04 3.04
CA GLY A 66 1.66 34.40 2.49
C GLY A 66 1.31 34.44 1.00
N LEU A 67 1.85 33.52 0.18
CA LEU A 67 1.47 33.37 -1.22
C LEU A 67 -0.01 33.00 -1.36
N LEU A 68 -0.50 32.00 -0.62
CA LEU A 68 -1.90 31.60 -0.61
C LEU A 68 -2.84 32.78 -0.34
N GLN A 69 -2.49 33.66 0.60
CA GLN A 69 -3.30 34.85 0.91
C GLN A 69 -3.46 35.82 -0.28
N THR A 70 -2.52 35.84 -1.23
CA THR A 70 -2.60 36.68 -2.44
C THR A 70 -3.46 36.10 -3.54
N THR A 71 -3.76 34.80 -3.49
CA THR A 71 -4.48 34.08 -4.55
C THR A 71 -5.99 34.32 -4.54
N GLY A 72 -6.56 34.71 -3.40
CA GLY A 72 -8.01 34.89 -3.21
C GLY A 72 -8.80 33.59 -3.04
N PHE A 73 -8.14 32.42 -2.97
CA PHE A 73 -8.82 31.16 -2.64
C PHE A 73 -9.36 31.19 -1.20
N ARG A 74 -10.54 30.59 -1.01
CA ARG A 74 -11.10 30.40 0.34
C ARG A 74 -10.29 29.31 1.05
N TYR A 75 -9.91 29.54 2.30
CA TYR A 75 -9.20 28.57 3.11
C TYR A 75 -9.63 28.62 4.59
N GLU A 76 -9.34 27.54 5.30
CA GLU A 76 -9.45 27.41 6.76
C GLU A 76 -8.08 26.98 7.32
N ILE A 77 -7.64 27.59 8.42
CA ILE A 77 -6.42 27.20 9.12
C ILE A 77 -6.80 26.13 10.14
N LEU A 78 -6.40 24.88 9.90
CA LEU A 78 -6.65 23.76 10.82
C LEU A 78 -5.63 23.77 11.97
N ILE A 79 -4.37 24.03 11.64
CA ILE A 79 -3.26 24.15 12.60
C ILE A 79 -2.47 25.41 12.25
N ASP A 80 -2.47 26.41 13.13
CA ASP A 80 -1.77 27.68 12.91
C ASP A 80 -0.29 27.64 13.32
N ASP A 81 0.03 26.85 14.33
CA ASP A 81 1.39 26.63 14.83
C ASP A 81 1.61 25.12 15.00
N TRP A 82 2.22 24.51 13.98
CA TRP A 82 2.48 23.07 13.97
C TRP A 82 3.32 22.61 15.16
N TYR A 83 4.37 23.35 15.52
CA TYR A 83 5.26 22.94 16.61
C TYR A 83 4.57 23.08 17.97
N GLY A 84 3.81 24.16 18.16
CA GLY A 84 2.96 24.36 19.33
C GLY A 84 1.86 23.30 19.45
N TYR A 85 1.25 22.89 18.33
CA TYR A 85 0.28 21.79 18.27
C TYR A 85 0.93 20.44 18.62
N TYR A 86 2.01 20.07 17.93
CA TYR A 86 2.69 18.79 18.09
C TYR A 86 3.19 18.58 19.52
N SER A 87 3.75 19.63 20.15
CA SER A 87 4.23 19.57 21.53
C SER A 87 3.14 19.25 22.57
N LYS A 88 1.87 19.46 22.22
CA LYS A 88 0.69 19.20 23.08
C LYS A 88 0.03 17.85 22.81
N ILE A 89 0.44 17.12 21.78
CA ILE A 89 -0.07 15.77 21.52
C ILE A 89 0.24 14.91 22.75
N PRO A 90 -0.76 14.20 23.32
CA PRO A 90 -0.55 13.33 24.47
C PRO A 90 0.55 12.30 24.22
N LYS A 91 1.47 12.16 25.18
CA LYS A 91 2.53 11.15 25.14
C LYS A 91 2.09 9.93 25.94
N LEU A 92 2.47 8.74 25.48
CA LEU A 92 2.22 7.50 26.19
C LEU A 92 3.05 7.44 27.48
N THR A 93 2.47 6.87 28.52
CA THR A 93 3.19 6.49 29.74
C THR A 93 4.09 5.28 29.47
N ASP A 94 5.07 5.04 30.34
CA ASP A 94 5.96 3.87 30.21
C ASP A 94 5.18 2.54 30.30
N GLU A 95 4.10 2.50 31.09
CA GLU A 95 3.19 1.35 31.17
C GLU A 95 2.48 1.11 29.83
N GLN A 96 1.96 2.17 29.21
CA GLN A 96 1.31 2.06 27.90
C GLN A 96 2.30 1.63 26.81
N LYS A 97 3.51 2.19 26.80
CA LYS A 97 4.57 1.76 25.87
C LYS A 97 4.92 0.29 26.06
N SER A 98 5.04 -0.16 27.30
CA SER A 98 5.29 -1.57 27.63
C SER A 98 4.15 -2.48 27.18
N ALA A 99 2.90 -2.01 27.24
CA ALA A 99 1.75 -2.75 26.74
C ALA A 99 1.83 -2.97 25.22
N PHE A 100 2.19 -1.96 24.42
CA PHE A 100 2.41 -2.10 22.98
C PHE A 100 3.52 -3.12 22.65
N ILE A 101 4.66 -3.05 23.34
CA ILE A 101 5.76 -3.99 23.15
C ILE A 101 5.32 -5.43 23.49
N ASN A 102 4.61 -5.62 24.61
CA ASN A 102 4.11 -6.93 25.02
C ASN A 102 3.04 -7.49 24.07
N GLN A 103 2.18 -6.62 23.53
CA GLN A 103 1.19 -6.99 22.53
C GLN A 103 1.88 -7.46 21.25
N SER A 104 2.82 -6.66 20.72
CA SER A 104 3.66 -7.02 19.57
C SER A 104 4.38 -8.35 19.76
N LYS A 105 4.94 -8.59 20.95
CA LYS A 105 5.60 -9.87 21.27
C LYS A 105 4.62 -11.05 21.29
N THR A 106 3.37 -10.82 21.69
CA THR A 106 2.36 -11.88 21.76
C THR A 106 1.76 -12.19 20.39
N GLU A 107 1.47 -11.16 19.61
CA GLU A 107 0.75 -11.26 18.34
C GLU A 107 1.68 -11.54 17.16
N MET A 108 2.87 -10.92 17.15
CA MET A 108 3.81 -10.95 16.02
C MET A 108 5.15 -11.59 16.38
N ASN A 109 5.33 -12.01 17.64
CA ASN A 109 6.61 -12.49 18.17
C ASN A 109 7.76 -11.48 17.97
N VAL A 110 7.43 -10.19 18.02
CA VAL A 110 8.41 -9.09 17.92
C VAL A 110 8.58 -8.41 19.27
N GLY A 111 9.75 -8.56 19.87
CA GLY A 111 10.12 -8.01 21.19
C GLY A 111 11.30 -7.05 21.18
N GLY A 112 12.10 -7.02 20.11
CA GLY A 112 13.25 -6.12 19.98
C GLY A 112 12.91 -4.69 19.59
N PHE A 113 11.72 -4.46 19.01
CA PHE A 113 11.26 -3.13 18.60
C PHE A 113 10.64 -2.34 19.76
N GLY A 114 10.85 -1.02 19.77
CA GLY A 114 10.32 -0.12 20.79
C GLY A 114 10.19 1.34 20.34
N PHE A 115 10.02 2.23 21.32
CA PHE A 115 9.88 3.67 21.08
C PHE A 115 11.22 4.39 21.18
N GLY A 116 11.53 5.25 20.21
CA GLY A 116 12.70 6.13 20.26
C GLY A 116 12.48 7.42 21.05
N SER A 117 13.58 8.15 21.29
CA SER A 117 13.57 9.35 22.13
C SER A 117 13.05 10.62 21.43
N MET A 118 12.94 10.61 20.10
CA MET A 118 12.49 11.77 19.31
C MET A 118 10.98 11.69 19.05
N GLY A 119 10.19 11.96 20.08
CA GLY A 119 8.73 11.93 19.98
C GLY A 119 8.13 10.53 19.94
N GLY A 120 8.92 9.48 20.18
CA GLY A 120 8.54 8.07 20.00
C GLY A 120 9.26 7.42 18.83
N PHE A 121 9.87 8.21 17.95
CA PHE A 121 10.65 7.76 16.80
C PHE A 121 12.14 7.68 17.13
N TYR A 122 12.85 6.76 16.50
CA TYR A 122 14.29 6.61 16.70
C TYR A 122 15.07 7.78 16.11
N THR A 123 15.95 8.39 16.89
CA THR A 123 17.01 9.27 16.36
C THR A 123 17.96 8.51 15.44
N LEU A 124 18.75 9.23 14.62
CA LEU A 124 19.78 8.59 13.79
C LEU A 124 20.75 7.72 14.61
N ALA A 125 21.09 8.16 15.83
CA ALA A 125 21.96 7.41 16.73
C ALA A 125 21.27 6.13 17.26
N GLU A 126 19.98 6.20 17.57
CA GLU A 126 19.18 5.04 17.99
C GLU A 126 19.03 4.05 16.82
N VAL A 127 18.74 4.50 15.59
CA VAL A 127 18.71 3.61 14.41
C VAL A 127 20.04 2.87 14.27
N VAL A 128 21.17 3.57 14.37
CA VAL A 128 22.49 2.93 14.32
C VAL A 128 22.69 1.91 15.45
N ALA A 129 22.21 2.21 16.66
CA ALA A 129 22.28 1.30 17.81
C ALA A 129 21.37 0.08 17.64
N GLU A 130 20.20 0.21 17.03
CA GLU A 130 19.31 -0.90 16.69
C GLU A 130 19.98 -1.83 15.68
N LEU A 131 20.60 -1.29 14.62
CA LEU A 131 21.35 -2.10 13.64
C LEU A 131 22.51 -2.87 14.29
N ASP A 132 23.24 -2.25 15.22
CA ASP A 132 24.31 -2.91 15.97
C ASP A 132 23.76 -3.99 16.93
N SER A 133 22.61 -3.73 17.54
CA SER A 133 21.92 -4.68 18.44
C SER A 133 21.43 -5.89 17.67
N MET A 134 20.80 -5.70 16.50
CA MET A 134 20.41 -6.79 15.61
C MET A 134 21.61 -7.64 15.21
N LYS A 135 22.74 -7.03 14.84
CA LYS A 135 23.96 -7.80 14.52
C LYS A 135 24.49 -8.59 15.71
N SER A 136 24.44 -8.02 16.92
CA SER A 136 24.87 -8.70 18.14
C SER A 136 23.98 -9.89 18.49
N LEU A 137 22.66 -9.73 18.37
CA LEU A 137 21.67 -10.75 18.72
C LEU A 137 21.53 -11.85 17.66
N PHE A 138 21.67 -11.49 16.38
CA PHE A 138 21.46 -12.38 15.24
C PHE A 138 22.69 -12.41 14.31
N PRO A 139 23.89 -12.74 14.81
CA PRO A 139 25.15 -12.56 14.07
C PRO A 139 25.25 -13.35 12.78
N ASN A 140 24.45 -14.41 12.62
CA ASN A 140 24.42 -15.26 11.43
C ASN A 140 23.30 -14.89 10.45
N LEU A 141 22.42 -13.95 10.78
CA LEU A 141 21.26 -13.62 9.93
C LEU A 141 21.31 -12.20 9.36
N ILE A 142 22.18 -11.34 9.89
CA ILE A 142 22.32 -9.95 9.43
C ILE A 142 23.80 -9.55 9.31
N THR A 143 24.13 -8.68 8.36
CA THR A 143 25.46 -8.06 8.28
C THR A 143 25.66 -7.04 9.40
N SER A 144 26.92 -6.71 9.70
CA SER A 144 27.19 -5.40 10.33
C SER A 144 26.72 -4.30 9.37
N LYS A 145 26.33 -3.14 9.90
CA LYS A 145 26.03 -1.98 9.07
C LYS A 145 27.23 -1.61 8.19
N VAL A 146 26.99 -1.40 6.90
CA VAL A 146 27.99 -1.00 5.90
C VAL A 146 27.56 0.33 5.29
N SER A 147 28.50 1.25 5.13
CA SER A 147 28.22 2.50 4.41
C SER A 147 28.21 2.25 2.90
N ILE A 148 27.15 2.69 2.22
CA ILE A 148 27.07 2.71 0.75
C ILE A 148 27.62 4.01 0.14
N GLY A 149 28.21 4.86 0.97
CA GLY A 149 28.67 6.19 0.64
C GLY A 149 28.31 7.20 1.75
N ASN A 150 28.78 8.43 1.56
CA ASN A 150 28.56 9.52 2.50
C ASN A 150 27.63 10.59 1.91
N THR A 151 26.92 11.30 2.78
CA THR A 151 26.03 12.43 2.50
C THR A 151 26.81 13.72 2.22
N ILE A 152 26.11 14.81 1.92
CA ILE A 152 26.70 16.12 1.65
C ILE A 152 27.45 16.71 2.86
N GLU A 153 27.02 16.41 4.09
CA GLU A 153 27.72 16.77 5.33
C GLU A 153 28.68 15.67 5.82
N GLY A 154 28.89 14.62 5.03
CA GLY A 154 29.88 13.56 5.30
C GLY A 154 29.41 12.46 6.25
N LYS A 155 28.11 12.38 6.58
CA LYS A 155 27.56 11.25 7.36
C LYS A 155 27.44 10.01 6.48
N PRO A 156 27.67 8.81 7.00
CA PRO A 156 27.47 7.59 6.21
C PRO A 156 25.98 7.30 6.00
N THR A 157 25.62 6.91 4.78
CA THR A 157 24.35 6.23 4.49
C THR A 157 24.56 4.73 4.73
N TYR A 158 23.91 4.18 5.76
CA TYR A 158 24.09 2.78 6.15
C TYR A 158 23.10 1.84 5.46
N MET A 159 23.59 0.64 5.15
CA MET A 159 22.85 -0.51 4.68
C MET A 159 23.16 -1.73 5.54
N VAL A 160 22.18 -2.62 5.70
CA VAL A 160 22.38 -3.98 6.19
C VAL A 160 21.69 -4.97 5.25
N LYS A 161 22.20 -6.20 5.23
CA LYS A 161 21.58 -7.34 4.54
C LYS A 161 21.11 -8.37 5.55
N ILE A 162 19.87 -8.86 5.41
CA ILE A 162 19.33 -10.03 6.12
C ILE A 162 19.27 -11.21 5.14
N SER A 163 19.91 -12.32 5.50
CA SER A 163 20.01 -13.59 4.77
C SER A 163 20.61 -14.64 5.72
N ASP A 164 20.50 -15.93 5.45
CA ASP A 164 21.11 -17.01 6.25
C ASP A 164 22.65 -17.07 6.12
N ASN A 165 23.21 -16.54 5.02
CA ASN A 165 24.65 -16.36 4.83
C ASN A 165 24.99 -14.89 4.56
N PRO A 166 24.74 -13.96 5.51
CA PRO A 166 24.75 -12.53 5.25
C PRO A 166 26.15 -12.00 4.85
N GLY A 167 27.21 -12.73 5.16
CA GLY A 167 28.59 -12.39 4.79
C GLY A 167 29.03 -12.83 3.38
N VAL A 168 28.20 -13.57 2.65
CA VAL A 168 28.49 -14.08 1.29
C VAL A 168 27.51 -13.45 0.33
N ASP A 169 27.97 -13.11 -0.87
CA ASP A 169 27.11 -12.67 -1.98
C ASP A 169 26.62 -13.90 -2.73
N GLU A 170 25.34 -14.25 -2.56
CA GLU A 170 24.75 -15.48 -3.09
C GLU A 170 23.96 -15.21 -4.37
N ASN A 171 23.75 -16.25 -5.17
CA ASN A 171 22.92 -16.12 -6.37
C ASN A 171 21.43 -16.28 -6.03
N GLU A 172 20.95 -15.45 -5.13
CA GLU A 172 19.57 -15.40 -4.67
C GLU A 172 18.86 -14.15 -5.17
N PRO A 173 17.52 -14.16 -5.30
CA PRO A 173 16.77 -12.96 -5.60
C PRO A 173 16.97 -11.89 -4.52
N GLU A 174 17.39 -10.70 -4.95
CA GLU A 174 17.66 -9.57 -4.07
C GLU A 174 16.45 -8.62 -4.00
N VAL A 175 16.12 -8.13 -2.80
CA VAL A 175 15.01 -7.20 -2.54
C VAL A 175 15.53 -6.00 -1.77
N LEU A 176 15.08 -4.80 -2.13
CA LEU A 176 15.50 -3.57 -1.48
C LEU A 176 14.35 -2.88 -0.74
N TYR A 177 14.59 -2.48 0.51
CA TYR A 177 13.71 -1.60 1.27
C TYR A 177 14.47 -0.33 1.63
N THR A 178 13.91 0.83 1.28
CA THR A 178 14.48 2.14 1.67
C THR A 178 13.46 2.99 2.43
N ALA A 179 13.94 3.88 3.31
CA ALA A 179 13.12 4.82 4.05
C ALA A 179 13.83 6.15 4.27
N LEU A 180 13.08 7.17 4.71
CA LEU A 180 13.60 8.50 5.01
C LEU A 180 14.40 9.11 3.83
N HIS A 181 13.88 8.96 2.62
CA HIS A 181 14.25 9.85 1.51
C HIS A 181 13.94 11.31 1.88
N HIS A 182 12.79 11.53 2.53
CA HIS A 182 12.45 12.79 3.17
C HIS A 182 12.64 12.71 4.67
N ALA A 183 13.29 13.73 5.23
CA ALA A 183 13.72 13.74 6.62
C ALA A 183 12.60 13.93 7.66
N ARG A 184 11.39 14.29 7.25
CA ARG A 184 10.26 14.53 8.17
C ARG A 184 9.33 13.34 8.32
N GLU A 185 9.65 12.19 7.71
CA GLU A 185 8.75 11.04 7.56
C GLU A 185 9.23 9.82 8.39
N PRO A 186 9.46 9.94 9.71
CA PRO A 186 10.12 8.91 10.50
C PRO A 186 9.38 7.58 10.58
N GLU A 187 8.06 7.56 10.42
CA GLU A 187 7.29 6.31 10.44
C GLU A 187 7.66 5.39 9.26
N SER A 188 8.12 5.96 8.13
CA SER A 188 8.69 5.18 7.01
C SER A 188 9.85 4.28 7.46
N MET A 189 10.66 4.75 8.40
CA MET A 189 11.79 4.05 8.98
C MET A 189 11.36 3.14 10.14
N MET A 190 10.41 3.55 10.98
CA MET A 190 9.96 2.73 12.11
C MET A 190 9.37 1.40 11.65
N GLN A 191 8.47 1.42 10.65
CA GLN A 191 7.90 0.19 10.10
C GLN A 191 8.98 -0.74 9.52
N MET A 192 10.04 -0.18 8.95
CA MET A 192 11.15 -0.96 8.37
C MET A 192 11.96 -1.65 9.45
N ILE A 193 12.31 -0.93 10.52
CA ILE A 193 13.03 -1.51 11.67
C ILE A 193 12.16 -2.59 12.34
N TYR A 194 10.84 -2.39 12.41
CA TYR A 194 9.91 -3.42 12.88
C TYR A 194 9.96 -4.67 12.02
N PHE A 195 9.88 -4.53 10.69
CA PHE A 195 9.94 -5.66 9.76
C PHE A 195 11.27 -6.42 9.84
N MET A 196 12.39 -5.70 10.03
CA MET A 196 13.69 -6.34 10.27
C MET A 196 13.69 -7.18 11.55
N TYR A 197 13.15 -6.68 12.66
CA TYR A 197 12.98 -7.48 13.87
C TYR A 197 12.05 -8.68 13.65
N TYR A 198 10.95 -8.50 12.91
CA TYR A 198 10.03 -9.58 12.57
C TYR A 198 10.76 -10.73 11.85
N LEU A 199 11.58 -10.43 10.84
CA LEU A 199 12.37 -11.45 10.13
C LEU A 199 13.36 -12.18 11.05
N LEU A 200 14.07 -11.43 11.89
CA LEU A 200 15.12 -11.98 12.75
C LEU A 200 14.57 -12.81 13.93
N GLU A 201 13.51 -12.32 14.58
CA GLU A 201 12.90 -12.96 15.75
C GLU A 201 12.02 -14.16 15.37
N ASN A 202 11.48 -14.19 14.13
CA ASN A 202 10.66 -15.31 13.64
C ASN A 202 11.43 -16.35 12.82
N TYR A 203 12.72 -16.16 12.52
CA TYR A 203 13.51 -17.08 11.69
C TYR A 203 13.48 -18.56 12.15
N ASN A 204 13.38 -18.81 13.47
CA ASN A 204 13.38 -20.17 14.03
C ASN A 204 11.97 -20.72 14.30
N THR A 205 10.93 -19.91 14.17
CA THR A 205 9.55 -20.25 14.59
C THR A 205 8.54 -20.20 13.46
N ASP A 206 8.80 -19.39 12.42
CA ASP A 206 7.95 -19.25 11.25
C ASP A 206 8.65 -19.83 10.01
N PRO A 207 8.16 -20.95 9.45
CA PRO A 207 8.73 -21.55 8.24
C PRO A 207 8.74 -20.64 7.01
N ALA A 208 7.77 -19.71 6.88
CA ALA A 208 7.72 -18.77 5.77
C ALA A 208 8.84 -17.73 5.88
N VAL A 209 9.07 -17.20 7.09
CA VAL A 209 10.21 -16.30 7.37
C VAL A 209 11.53 -17.02 7.18
N GLN A 210 11.66 -18.24 7.71
CA GLN A 210 12.87 -19.04 7.55
C GLN A 210 13.21 -19.25 6.07
N TYR A 211 12.21 -19.58 5.25
CA TYR A 211 12.42 -19.74 3.81
C TYR A 211 12.92 -18.47 3.15
N LEU A 212 12.26 -17.33 3.43
CA LEU A 212 12.65 -16.05 2.85
C LEU A 212 14.10 -15.72 3.18
N VAL A 213 14.49 -15.82 4.45
CA VAL A 213 15.86 -15.50 4.89
C VAL A 213 16.88 -16.49 4.32
N ASN A 214 16.51 -17.76 4.10
CA ASN A 214 17.39 -18.79 3.51
C ASN A 214 17.48 -18.74 1.97
N ASN A 215 16.68 -17.91 1.30
CA ASN A 215 16.55 -17.94 -0.17
C ASN A 215 16.43 -16.55 -0.79
N ARG A 216 16.66 -15.49 -0.03
CA ARG A 216 16.61 -14.10 -0.46
C ARG A 216 17.74 -13.33 0.19
N GLU A 217 18.26 -12.38 -0.56
CA GLU A 217 19.05 -11.30 0.00
C GLU A 217 18.17 -10.07 0.22
N LEU A 218 17.81 -9.79 1.47
CA LEU A 218 16.96 -8.65 1.83
C LEU A 218 17.84 -7.48 2.28
N TYR A 219 17.89 -6.43 1.47
CA TYR A 219 18.67 -5.23 1.70
C TYR A 219 17.82 -4.12 2.32
N PHE A 220 18.33 -3.50 3.38
CA PHE A 220 17.66 -2.42 4.09
C PHE A 220 18.54 -1.19 4.16
N ILE A 221 17.98 -0.03 3.75
CA ILE A 221 18.59 1.30 3.88
C ILE A 221 17.61 2.16 4.69
N PRO A 222 17.68 2.12 6.04
CA PRO A 222 16.66 2.74 6.88
C PRO A 222 16.65 4.27 6.85
N VAL A 223 17.78 4.90 6.48
CA VAL A 223 17.91 6.36 6.43
C VAL A 223 18.67 6.77 5.18
N VAL A 224 17.95 7.10 4.10
CA VAL A 224 18.55 7.62 2.86
C VAL A 224 19.06 9.06 3.03
N ASN A 225 18.38 9.87 3.87
CA ASN A 225 18.74 11.26 4.16
C ASN A 225 19.21 11.49 5.63
N PRO A 226 20.39 10.98 6.04
CA PRO A 226 20.91 11.18 7.39
C PRO A 226 21.06 12.64 7.81
N ASP A 227 21.46 13.51 6.87
CA ASP A 227 21.71 14.93 7.17
C ASP A 227 20.42 15.69 7.48
N GLY A 228 19.39 15.51 6.65
CA GLY A 228 18.10 16.13 6.89
C GLY A 228 17.46 15.59 8.17
N TYR A 229 17.57 14.28 8.42
CA TYR A 229 16.98 13.66 9.61
C TYR A 229 17.62 14.17 10.90
N GLU A 230 18.96 14.25 10.93
CA GLU A 230 19.70 14.82 12.04
C GLU A 230 19.40 16.31 12.23
N TYR A 231 19.15 17.05 11.14
CA TYR A 231 18.70 18.45 11.24
C TYR A 231 17.36 18.56 11.99
N ASN A 232 16.37 17.73 11.66
CA ASN A 232 15.09 17.67 12.41
C ASN A 232 15.31 17.31 13.88
N ARG A 233 16.15 16.32 14.18
CA ARG A 233 16.49 15.95 15.57
C ARG A 233 17.15 17.10 16.34
N SER A 234 18.06 17.84 15.70
CA SER A 234 18.80 18.93 16.34
C SER A 234 17.92 20.17 16.63
N THR A 235 16.93 20.42 15.78
CA THR A 235 16.03 21.59 15.87
C THR A 235 14.76 21.29 16.67
N TYR A 236 14.24 20.06 16.56
CA TYR A 236 13.03 19.57 17.23
C TYR A 236 13.29 18.22 17.93
N PRO A 237 14.10 18.20 19.02
CA PRO A 237 14.54 16.96 19.66
C PRO A 237 13.41 16.12 20.29
N SER A 238 12.22 16.69 20.45
CA SER A 238 11.03 15.98 20.91
C SER A 238 10.13 15.48 19.77
N GLY A 239 10.60 15.54 18.51
CA GLY A 239 9.83 15.19 17.31
C GLY A 239 9.07 16.38 16.71
N GLY A 240 8.46 16.16 15.54
CA GLY A 240 7.63 17.14 14.84
C GLY A 240 8.40 18.05 13.86
N GLY A 241 9.67 17.77 13.57
CA GLY A 241 10.46 18.58 12.64
C GLY A 241 9.98 18.46 11.19
N MET A 242 9.77 19.59 10.50
CA MET A 242 9.18 19.61 9.15
C MET A 242 10.21 19.69 8.01
N TRP A 243 11.51 19.61 8.30
CA TRP A 243 12.53 19.63 7.25
C TRP A 243 12.44 18.37 6.38
N ARG A 244 12.29 18.54 5.07
CA ARG A 244 12.10 17.47 4.09
C ARG A 244 13.39 17.06 3.37
N LYS A 245 14.09 18.05 2.80
CA LYS A 245 15.19 17.89 1.84
C LYS A 245 16.49 17.39 2.46
N ASN A 246 17.54 17.16 1.66
CA ASN A 246 18.90 17.03 2.20
C ASN A 246 19.44 18.38 2.73
N ARG A 247 20.75 18.48 3.02
CA ARG A 247 21.36 19.69 3.61
C ARG A 247 22.33 20.45 2.70
N ARG A 248 22.25 20.28 1.37
CA ARG A 248 23.11 21.04 0.43
C ARG A 248 22.94 22.55 0.62
N ASN A 249 24.03 23.30 0.67
CA ASN A 249 23.98 24.76 0.58
C ASN A 249 23.89 25.21 -0.89
N ASN A 250 22.80 25.89 -1.25
CA ASN A 250 22.52 26.37 -2.61
C ASN A 250 22.84 27.87 -2.80
N GLY A 251 23.69 28.46 -1.95
CA GLY A 251 24.08 29.87 -2.06
C GLY A 251 23.03 30.85 -1.51
N GLY A 252 22.27 30.43 -0.49
CA GLY A 252 21.27 31.27 0.16
C GLY A 252 20.05 30.50 0.69
N SER A 253 19.77 29.33 0.11
CA SER A 253 18.83 28.34 0.63
C SER A 253 19.53 27.00 0.87
N TYR A 254 18.83 26.07 1.52
CA TYR A 254 19.36 24.73 1.80
C TYR A 254 18.48 23.63 1.22
N GLY A 255 19.12 22.53 0.85
CA GLY A 255 18.53 21.25 0.51
C GLY A 255 18.08 21.11 -0.95
N VAL A 256 18.17 19.87 -1.42
CA VAL A 256 17.56 19.32 -2.64
C VAL A 256 16.61 18.20 -2.21
N ASP A 257 15.44 18.12 -2.83
CA ASP A 257 14.51 17.00 -2.65
C ASP A 257 15.12 15.75 -3.31
N LEU A 258 15.49 14.77 -2.49
CA LEU A 258 16.12 13.53 -2.97
C LEU A 258 15.19 12.75 -3.88
N ASN A 259 13.87 12.74 -3.62
CA ASN A 259 12.90 12.05 -4.46
C ASN A 259 12.40 12.92 -5.64
N ARG A 260 13.16 13.95 -6.01
CA ARG A 260 13.08 14.67 -7.30
C ARG A 260 14.43 14.71 -8.04
N ASN A 261 15.46 14.07 -7.47
CA ASN A 261 16.83 14.15 -7.99
C ASN A 261 17.26 12.91 -8.78
N TYR A 262 16.40 11.93 -8.99
CA TYR A 262 16.73 10.75 -9.79
C TYR A 262 16.66 11.04 -11.29
N GLY A 263 17.45 10.31 -12.06
CA GLY A 263 17.46 10.37 -13.53
C GLY A 263 16.63 9.26 -14.18
N PRO A 264 16.86 8.98 -15.48
CA PRO A 264 17.67 9.74 -16.44
C PRO A 264 17.08 11.14 -16.71
N TYR A 265 17.75 11.93 -17.55
CA TYR A 265 17.28 13.27 -17.90
C TYR A 265 15.86 13.28 -18.50
N SER A 266 15.42 12.21 -19.18
CA SER A 266 14.05 12.11 -19.69
C SER A 266 12.99 12.11 -18.59
N TYR A 267 13.27 11.48 -17.44
CA TYR A 267 12.36 11.50 -16.28
C TYR A 267 12.57 12.77 -15.46
N TRP A 268 13.82 13.18 -15.22
CA TRP A 268 14.11 14.37 -14.43
C TRP A 268 13.60 15.68 -15.07
N ASN A 269 13.60 15.78 -16.41
CA ASN A 269 13.06 16.90 -17.18
C ASN A 269 11.70 16.62 -17.83
N ALA A 270 10.96 15.62 -17.35
CA ALA A 270 9.66 15.31 -17.91
C ALA A 270 8.74 16.56 -17.97
N PRO A 271 7.91 16.68 -19.02
CA PRO A 271 7.12 17.88 -19.31
C PRO A 271 5.90 18.05 -18.39
N ASN A 272 5.49 17.00 -17.68
CA ASN A 272 4.28 16.96 -16.84
C ASN A 272 4.46 17.59 -15.44
N GLY A 273 5.61 18.19 -15.15
CA GLY A 273 5.81 18.99 -13.94
C GLY A 273 6.25 18.17 -12.73
N GLY A 274 5.82 18.55 -11.52
CA GLY A 274 6.06 17.75 -10.31
C GLY A 274 7.33 18.03 -9.51
N SER A 275 8.15 19.00 -9.93
CA SER A 275 9.29 19.48 -9.14
C SER A 275 9.77 20.87 -9.55
N SER A 276 10.39 21.57 -8.59
CA SER A 276 10.84 22.95 -8.77
C SER A 276 12.27 23.07 -9.26
N THR A 277 12.56 24.17 -9.96
CA THR A 277 13.92 24.62 -10.27
C THR A 277 14.40 25.73 -9.33
N THR A 278 13.55 26.15 -8.39
CA THR A 278 13.87 27.23 -7.43
C THR A 278 14.54 26.63 -6.20
N PRO A 279 15.79 27.01 -5.85
CA PRO A 279 16.51 26.37 -4.74
C PRO A 279 15.86 26.46 -3.35
N SER A 280 14.96 27.42 -3.13
CA SER A 280 14.25 27.59 -1.86
C SER A 280 13.01 26.72 -1.72
N SER A 281 12.54 26.10 -2.81
CA SER A 281 11.35 25.23 -2.79
C SER A 281 11.63 23.91 -2.08
N ASP A 282 10.60 23.35 -1.43
CA ASP A 282 10.64 22.02 -0.79
C ASP A 282 10.69 20.87 -1.81
N THR A 283 10.30 21.13 -3.08
CA THR A 283 10.40 20.17 -4.20
C THR A 283 11.56 20.47 -5.16
N TYR A 284 12.56 21.26 -4.73
CA TYR A 284 13.71 21.60 -5.56
C TYR A 284 14.48 20.36 -6.02
N ARG A 285 14.52 20.12 -7.33
CA ARG A 285 15.05 18.89 -7.95
C ARG A 285 16.57 18.81 -8.10
N GLY A 286 17.29 19.86 -7.70
CA GLY A 286 18.74 19.97 -7.88
C GLY A 286 19.16 20.53 -9.24
N THR A 287 20.45 20.46 -9.54
CA THR A 287 21.05 21.05 -10.76
C THR A 287 21.12 20.07 -11.94
N ALA A 288 21.08 18.77 -11.65
CA ALA A 288 21.11 17.67 -12.60
C ALA A 288 20.56 16.41 -11.90
N PRO A 289 20.12 15.38 -12.64
CA PRO A 289 19.87 14.07 -12.05
C PRO A 289 21.14 13.55 -11.36
N PHE A 290 20.98 12.99 -10.17
CA PHE A 290 22.05 12.50 -9.30
C PHE A 290 23.08 13.59 -8.92
N SER A 291 22.66 14.86 -8.83
CA SER A 291 23.53 15.93 -8.31
C SER A 291 23.85 15.75 -6.83
N GLU A 292 23.00 15.02 -6.09
CA GLU A 292 23.15 14.78 -4.67
C GLU A 292 23.96 13.51 -4.40
N PRO A 293 24.91 13.55 -3.43
CA PRO A 293 25.67 12.37 -3.07
C PRO A 293 24.76 11.24 -2.55
N GLU A 294 23.67 11.57 -1.85
CA GLU A 294 22.72 10.58 -1.33
C GLU A 294 22.04 9.77 -2.45
N THR A 295 21.49 10.44 -3.48
CA THR A 295 20.87 9.73 -4.63
C THR A 295 21.92 9.02 -5.48
N ASN A 296 23.13 9.58 -5.60
CA ASN A 296 24.23 8.91 -6.29
C ASN A 296 24.70 7.63 -5.56
N ASN A 297 24.69 7.62 -4.22
CA ASN A 297 24.98 6.43 -3.42
C ASN A 297 23.95 5.32 -3.70
N ILE A 298 22.66 5.66 -3.75
CA ILE A 298 21.59 4.71 -4.11
C ILE A 298 21.78 4.18 -5.53
N LYS A 299 22.04 5.06 -6.50
CA LYS A 299 22.34 4.66 -7.88
C LYS A 299 23.50 3.65 -7.96
N ASN A 300 24.61 3.93 -7.28
CA ASN A 300 25.77 3.05 -7.30
C ASN A 300 25.49 1.72 -6.58
N PHE A 301 24.69 1.75 -5.52
CA PHE A 301 24.23 0.55 -4.84
C PHE A 301 23.41 -0.34 -5.79
N LEU A 302 22.40 0.21 -6.47
CA LEU A 302 21.59 -0.53 -7.45
C LEU A 302 22.45 -1.12 -8.58
N ALA A 303 23.39 -0.33 -9.11
CA ALA A 303 24.31 -0.78 -10.15
C ALA A 303 25.24 -1.93 -9.72
N SER A 304 25.49 -2.06 -8.42
CA SER A 304 26.33 -3.11 -7.84
C SER A 304 25.57 -4.39 -7.51
N ARG A 305 24.26 -4.42 -7.76
CA ARG A 305 23.31 -5.39 -7.26
C ARG A 305 22.40 -5.93 -8.37
N LYS A 306 21.68 -7.01 -8.07
CA LYS A 306 20.69 -7.63 -8.97
C LYS A 306 19.30 -7.59 -8.33
N ILE A 307 18.94 -6.42 -7.81
CA ILE A 307 17.64 -6.16 -7.19
C ILE A 307 16.51 -6.51 -8.17
N LYS A 308 15.59 -7.37 -7.73
CA LYS A 308 14.40 -7.75 -8.51
C LYS A 308 13.26 -6.77 -8.30
N ASN A 309 13.10 -6.34 -7.05
CA ASN A 309 12.02 -5.47 -6.63
C ASN A 309 12.40 -4.66 -5.39
N ALA A 310 11.76 -3.49 -5.21
CA ALA A 310 12.04 -2.57 -4.12
C ALA A 310 10.80 -1.88 -3.55
N LEU A 311 10.81 -1.57 -2.25
CA LEU A 311 9.84 -0.67 -1.63
C LEU A 311 10.54 0.59 -1.09
N ASN A 312 10.10 1.75 -1.55
CA ASN A 312 10.58 3.06 -1.09
C ASN A 312 9.55 3.64 -0.11
N TYR A 313 9.74 3.42 1.18
CA TYR A 313 8.78 3.86 2.20
C TYR A 313 8.84 5.37 2.42
N HIS A 314 7.65 5.96 2.43
CA HIS A 314 7.36 7.37 2.67
C HIS A 314 6.19 7.51 3.66
N THR A 315 5.96 8.71 4.16
CA THR A 315 4.70 9.08 4.84
C THR A 315 4.19 10.41 4.29
N TYR A 316 2.89 10.63 4.10
CA TYR A 316 1.74 9.83 4.56
C TYR A 316 0.68 9.76 3.45
N GLY A 317 -0.37 8.98 3.65
CA GLY A 317 -1.57 8.98 2.79
C GLY A 317 -2.33 7.66 2.72
N ASN A 318 -1.80 6.56 3.27
CA ASN A 318 -2.25 5.19 3.01
C ASN A 318 -2.30 4.90 1.51
N TYR A 319 -1.21 5.23 0.80
CA TYR A 319 -1.06 4.95 -0.63
C TYR A 319 -0.04 3.87 -0.90
N LEU A 320 -0.25 3.14 -2.00
CA LEU A 320 0.78 2.30 -2.60
C LEU A 320 0.98 2.71 -4.06
N ILE A 321 2.01 3.52 -4.27
CA ILE A 321 2.28 4.22 -5.53
C ILE A 321 3.21 3.37 -6.39
N TYR A 322 2.99 3.35 -7.70
CA TYR A 322 3.88 2.68 -8.66
C TYR A 322 4.07 3.50 -9.94
N PRO A 323 5.14 3.24 -10.72
CA PRO A 323 5.42 4.00 -11.93
C PRO A 323 4.28 4.01 -12.97
N TYR A 324 4.18 5.05 -13.81
CA TYR A 324 5.07 6.21 -13.82
C TYR A 324 4.50 7.40 -13.03
N GLY A 325 5.40 8.13 -12.36
CA GLY A 325 5.11 9.47 -11.85
C GLY A 325 5.44 10.57 -12.86
N ALA A 326 6.53 10.38 -13.63
CA ALA A 326 7.07 11.36 -14.57
C ALA A 326 6.48 11.24 -15.98
N LEU A 327 5.62 10.26 -16.26
CA LEU A 327 5.02 10.06 -17.59
C LEU A 327 3.49 9.95 -17.48
N ASP A 328 2.80 10.29 -18.56
CA ASP A 328 1.33 10.36 -18.66
C ASP A 328 0.69 9.07 -19.21
N HIS A 329 1.42 7.97 -19.18
CA HIS A 329 0.96 6.65 -19.62
C HIS A 329 1.41 5.57 -18.65
N GLU A 330 0.70 4.44 -18.66
CA GLU A 330 1.05 3.28 -17.82
C GLU A 330 2.36 2.61 -18.28
N THR A 331 3.05 1.94 -17.35
CA THR A 331 4.20 1.10 -17.68
C THR A 331 3.80 -0.08 -18.57
N PRO A 332 4.74 -0.64 -19.36
CA PRO A 332 4.50 -1.89 -20.08
C PRO A 332 4.11 -3.08 -19.18
N ASP A 333 4.44 -3.01 -17.88
CA ASP A 333 4.15 -4.04 -16.88
C ASP A 333 3.02 -3.64 -15.91
N SER A 334 2.13 -2.71 -16.30
CA SER A 334 1.09 -2.17 -15.41
C SER A 334 0.13 -3.21 -14.84
N LEU A 335 -0.13 -4.30 -15.57
CA LEU A 335 -0.90 -5.44 -15.06
C LEU A 335 -0.18 -6.18 -13.93
N THR A 336 1.15 -6.24 -13.97
CA THR A 336 1.95 -6.82 -12.88
C THR A 336 1.93 -5.91 -11.66
N PHE A 337 2.08 -4.59 -11.83
CA PHE A 337 1.94 -3.65 -10.72
C PHE A 337 0.57 -3.71 -10.07
N ARG A 338 -0.52 -3.74 -10.85
CA ARG A 338 -1.89 -3.87 -10.31
C ARG A 338 -2.11 -5.18 -9.56
N GLU A 339 -1.55 -6.29 -10.04
CA GLU A 339 -1.62 -7.58 -9.34
C GLU A 339 -0.93 -7.49 -7.97
N TYR A 340 0.33 -7.03 -7.94
CA TYR A 340 1.09 -6.88 -6.69
C TYR A 340 0.45 -5.87 -5.74
N ALA A 341 -0.03 -4.76 -6.28
CA ALA A 341 -0.71 -3.74 -5.50
C ALA A 341 -1.99 -4.29 -4.86
N SER A 342 -2.84 -4.96 -5.66
CA SER A 342 -4.07 -5.57 -5.15
C SER A 342 -3.80 -6.62 -4.07
N ASP A 343 -2.73 -7.41 -4.20
CA ASP A 343 -2.37 -8.41 -3.20
C ASP A 343 -1.87 -7.76 -1.90
N MET A 344 -1.01 -6.74 -2.00
CA MET A 344 -0.46 -6.05 -0.82
C MET A 344 -1.53 -5.23 -0.11
N THR A 345 -2.35 -4.47 -0.83
CA THR A 345 -3.34 -3.59 -0.21
C THR A 345 -4.57 -4.33 0.28
N PHE A 346 -4.73 -5.62 -0.04
CA PHE A 346 -5.72 -6.48 0.61
C PHE A 346 -5.50 -6.56 2.14
N TYR A 347 -4.27 -6.36 2.61
CA TYR A 347 -3.92 -6.46 4.03
C TYR A 347 -4.12 -5.18 4.83
N ASN A 348 -3.89 -4.01 4.22
CA ASN A 348 -3.90 -2.71 4.91
C ASN A 348 -4.89 -1.69 4.31
N ASN A 349 -5.63 -2.07 3.26
CA ASN A 349 -6.61 -1.22 2.56
C ASN A 349 -6.03 0.10 2.01
N TYR A 350 -4.74 0.13 1.67
CA TYR A 350 -4.17 1.30 1.01
C TYR A 350 -4.75 1.49 -0.39
N THR A 351 -4.89 2.74 -0.81
CA THR A 351 -5.25 3.08 -2.19
C THR A 351 -4.01 2.96 -3.06
N TYR A 352 -4.06 2.15 -4.11
CA TYR A 352 -2.93 1.99 -5.02
C TYR A 352 -3.17 2.65 -6.38
N GLY A 353 -2.08 3.02 -7.05
CA GLY A 353 -2.14 3.64 -8.36
C GLY A 353 -0.81 4.29 -8.78
N THR A 354 -0.81 4.88 -9.96
CA THR A 354 0.21 5.88 -10.34
C THR A 354 0.08 7.14 -9.49
N ASP A 355 1.08 8.03 -9.51
CA ASP A 355 1.02 9.31 -8.78
C ASP A 355 -0.25 10.11 -9.08
N LEU A 356 -0.68 10.15 -10.35
CA LEU A 356 -1.90 10.84 -10.76
C LEU A 356 -3.18 10.17 -10.24
N GLN A 357 -3.15 8.86 -10.01
CA GLN A 357 -4.29 8.11 -9.47
C GLN A 357 -4.35 8.15 -7.94
N THR A 358 -3.24 8.43 -7.26
CA THR A 358 -3.14 8.46 -5.80
C THR A 358 -3.08 9.90 -5.27
N VAL A 359 -1.92 10.54 -5.42
CA VAL A 359 -1.64 11.89 -4.91
C VAL A 359 -2.13 13.00 -5.85
N ASN A 360 -2.59 12.65 -7.05
CA ASN A 360 -3.20 13.53 -8.06
C ASN A 360 -2.28 14.67 -8.54
N TYR A 361 -0.98 14.42 -8.57
CA TYR A 361 0.00 15.27 -9.23
C TYR A 361 1.14 14.41 -9.79
N SER A 362 1.81 14.87 -10.83
CA SER A 362 2.98 14.18 -11.37
C SER A 362 4.19 14.40 -10.46
N THR A 363 5.10 13.42 -10.38
CA THR A 363 6.45 13.64 -9.85
C THR A 363 7.51 13.33 -10.88
N ARG A 364 8.41 14.28 -11.15
CA ARG A 364 9.54 14.06 -12.06
C ARG A 364 10.84 13.90 -11.30
N GLY A 365 11.67 12.94 -11.72
CA GLY A 365 12.92 12.60 -11.03
C GLY A 365 12.71 11.86 -9.70
N ASN A 366 11.60 11.13 -9.56
CA ASN A 366 11.37 10.24 -8.41
C ASN A 366 12.18 8.94 -8.53
N SER A 367 12.35 8.27 -7.39
CA SER A 367 13.09 7.01 -7.28
C SER A 367 12.43 5.86 -8.03
N ASP A 368 11.10 5.75 -7.97
CA ASP A 368 10.37 4.62 -8.55
C ASP A 368 10.53 4.54 -10.08
N ASP A 369 10.42 5.65 -10.79
CA ASP A 369 10.63 5.67 -12.24
C ASP A 369 12.06 5.26 -12.60
N TYR A 370 13.05 5.74 -11.83
CA TYR A 370 14.46 5.36 -12.07
C TYR A 370 14.73 3.89 -11.80
N PHE A 371 14.26 3.38 -10.66
CA PHE A 371 14.47 2.00 -10.24
C PHE A 371 13.82 1.05 -11.25
N TYR A 372 12.59 1.33 -11.69
CA TYR A 372 11.86 0.47 -12.62
C TYR A 372 12.57 0.28 -13.94
N ASP A 373 12.83 1.35 -14.69
CA ASP A 373 13.45 1.22 -16.00
C ASP A 373 14.32 2.40 -16.44
N GLY A 374 14.67 3.31 -15.52
CA GLY A 374 15.51 4.46 -15.82
C GLY A 374 16.93 4.10 -16.30
N ASP A 375 17.47 2.96 -15.86
CA ASP A 375 18.73 2.42 -16.40
C ASP A 375 18.82 0.88 -16.25
N THR A 376 18.04 0.16 -17.06
CA THR A 376 17.99 -1.32 -17.01
C THR A 376 19.30 -2.00 -17.38
N VAL A 377 20.18 -1.34 -18.13
CA VAL A 377 21.50 -1.88 -18.48
C VAL A 377 22.41 -1.83 -17.27
N LEU A 378 22.43 -0.71 -16.56
CA LEU A 378 23.24 -0.55 -15.36
C LEU A 378 22.71 -1.41 -14.19
N ASN A 379 21.39 -1.50 -14.03
CA ASN A 379 20.75 -2.20 -12.91
C ASN A 379 20.53 -3.71 -13.15
N SER A 380 21.12 -4.28 -14.22
CA SER A 380 20.96 -5.70 -14.58
C SER A 380 19.50 -6.14 -14.82
N GLY A 381 18.62 -5.21 -15.22
CA GLY A 381 17.21 -5.46 -15.50
C GLY A 381 16.28 -4.36 -14.97
N LYS A 382 14.98 -4.64 -15.06
CA LYS A 382 13.95 -3.80 -14.42
C LYS A 382 13.85 -4.14 -12.94
N ILE A 383 13.63 -3.14 -12.10
CA ILE A 383 13.35 -3.33 -10.66
C ILE A 383 11.89 -2.99 -10.41
N PHE A 384 11.04 -3.98 -10.12
CA PHE A 384 9.65 -3.69 -9.78
C PHE A 384 9.63 -2.93 -8.46
N THR A 385 9.37 -1.63 -8.52
CA THR A 385 9.51 -0.71 -7.38
C THR A 385 8.21 0.00 -7.12
N MET A 386 7.88 0.18 -5.85
CA MET A 386 6.64 0.81 -5.42
C MET A 386 6.90 1.63 -4.16
N THR A 387 6.11 2.69 -3.94
CA THR A 387 6.22 3.58 -2.78
C THR A 387 4.99 3.43 -1.89
N PRO A 388 5.12 2.80 -0.71
CA PRO A 388 4.11 2.89 0.34
C PRO A 388 4.19 4.26 1.06
N GLU A 389 3.06 4.95 1.17
CA GLU A 389 2.87 6.19 1.94
C GLU A 389 2.10 5.86 3.23
N VAL A 390 2.81 5.71 4.35
CA VAL A 390 2.26 5.11 5.58
C VAL A 390 1.51 6.13 6.45
N GLY A 391 0.33 5.73 6.92
CA GLY A 391 -0.51 6.50 7.86
C GLY A 391 -1.29 7.65 7.20
N THR A 392 -2.21 8.28 7.93
CA THR A 392 -3.03 9.40 7.41
C THR A 392 -3.02 10.66 8.29
N THR A 393 -2.40 10.58 9.47
CA THR A 393 -2.45 11.64 10.50
C THR A 393 -1.31 12.66 10.40
N GLY A 394 -0.57 12.65 9.29
CA GLY A 394 0.52 13.58 9.03
C GLY A 394 1.89 12.90 9.00
N PHE A 395 2.94 13.71 8.86
CA PHE A 395 4.32 13.21 8.77
C PHE A 395 4.83 12.63 10.10
N TRP A 396 4.29 13.10 11.23
CA TRP A 396 4.65 12.67 12.58
C TRP A 396 3.41 12.14 13.31
N PRO A 397 3.01 10.87 13.09
CA PRO A 397 1.88 10.28 13.78
C PRO A 397 2.11 10.23 15.30
N SER A 398 1.03 10.07 16.06
CA SER A 398 1.12 9.98 17.53
C SER A 398 1.82 8.70 17.98
N GLN A 399 2.31 8.67 19.22
CA GLN A 399 2.99 7.49 19.76
C GLN A 399 2.11 6.22 19.76
N SER A 400 0.79 6.36 19.91
CA SER A 400 -0.13 5.21 19.84
C SER A 400 -0.28 4.61 18.45
N GLU A 401 0.13 5.32 17.39
CA GLU A 401 0.00 4.87 16.00
C GLU A 401 1.26 4.16 15.48
N ILE A 402 2.43 4.36 16.10
CA ILE A 402 3.72 3.80 15.63
C ILE A 402 3.67 2.27 15.49
N PHE A 403 3.20 1.57 16.53
CA PHE A 403 3.11 0.10 16.48
C PHE A 403 2.06 -0.40 15.47
N PRO A 404 0.81 0.10 15.49
CA PRO A 404 -0.19 -0.27 14.48
C PRO A 404 0.28 -0.07 13.03
N LEU A 405 0.87 1.10 12.73
CA LEU A 405 1.35 1.44 11.38
C LEU A 405 2.55 0.56 10.96
N ALA A 406 3.42 0.19 11.90
CA ALA A 406 4.48 -0.76 11.65
C ALA A 406 3.95 -2.18 11.36
N ILE A 407 2.97 -2.65 12.16
CA ILE A 407 2.40 -4.00 12.08
C ILE A 407 1.62 -4.20 10.77
N GLU A 408 0.79 -3.23 10.37
CA GLU A 408 -0.02 -3.35 9.14
C GLU A 408 0.83 -3.48 7.85
N ASN A 409 2.10 -3.09 7.91
CA ASN A 409 3.05 -3.18 6.79
C ASN A 409 3.86 -4.49 6.75
N VAL A 410 3.79 -5.36 7.77
CA VAL A 410 4.54 -6.63 7.80
C VAL A 410 4.13 -7.56 6.64
N PHE A 411 2.83 -7.77 6.43
CA PHE A 411 2.34 -8.68 5.38
C PHE A 411 2.65 -8.18 3.96
N PRO A 412 2.43 -6.90 3.61
CA PRO A 412 2.91 -6.34 2.34
C PRO A 412 4.41 -6.56 2.13
N ASN A 413 5.23 -6.31 3.16
CA ASN A 413 6.68 -6.52 3.10
C ASN A 413 7.06 -8.00 2.84
N LEU A 414 6.41 -8.94 3.54
CA LEU A 414 6.62 -10.38 3.34
C LEU A 414 6.21 -10.81 1.92
N TYR A 415 5.02 -10.40 1.47
CA TYR A 415 4.55 -10.70 0.12
C TYR A 415 5.57 -10.22 -0.93
N TYR A 416 6.09 -9.00 -0.76
CA TYR A 416 7.07 -8.44 -1.67
C TYR A 416 8.40 -9.21 -1.66
N ALA A 417 8.85 -9.69 -0.49
CA ALA A 417 10.01 -10.58 -0.39
C ALA A 417 9.78 -11.93 -1.11
N TRP A 418 8.56 -12.48 -1.01
CA TRP A 418 8.19 -13.73 -1.67
C TRP A 418 8.27 -13.64 -3.19
N ILE A 419 7.63 -12.63 -3.78
CA ILE A 419 7.53 -12.49 -5.24
C ILE A 419 8.86 -12.18 -5.93
N ALA A 420 9.93 -11.84 -5.21
CA ALA A 420 11.26 -11.71 -5.80
C ALA A 420 11.75 -13.04 -6.42
N GLY A 421 11.40 -14.16 -5.79
CA GLY A 421 11.68 -15.52 -6.28
C GLY A 421 10.53 -16.08 -7.12
N GLY A 422 10.37 -17.40 -7.10
CA GLY A 422 9.16 -18.04 -7.60
C GLY A 422 8.09 -18.05 -6.50
N TYR A 423 6.86 -17.66 -6.82
CA TYR A 423 5.74 -17.66 -5.88
C TYR A 423 4.51 -18.19 -6.60
N VAL A 424 4.13 -19.43 -6.31
CA VAL A 424 3.10 -20.15 -7.06
C VAL A 424 1.82 -20.19 -6.24
N GLU A 425 0.73 -19.74 -6.83
CA GLU A 425 -0.60 -19.71 -6.22
C GLU A 425 -1.63 -20.34 -7.17
N MET A 426 -2.63 -21.02 -6.62
CA MET A 426 -3.74 -21.56 -7.43
C MET A 426 -4.67 -20.42 -7.85
N ILE A 427 -4.96 -20.33 -9.15
CA ILE A 427 -5.90 -19.33 -9.69
C ILE A 427 -7.23 -19.94 -10.15
N ASN A 428 -7.29 -21.26 -10.36
CA ASN A 428 -8.53 -21.94 -10.70
C ASN A 428 -8.45 -23.45 -10.36
N PRO A 429 -9.39 -24.04 -9.62
CA PRO A 429 -9.38 -25.47 -9.31
C PRO A 429 -9.77 -26.39 -10.49
N ASN A 430 -10.53 -25.90 -11.48
CA ASN A 430 -11.05 -26.66 -12.65
C ASN A 430 -11.58 -28.07 -12.32
N PHE A 431 -12.75 -28.13 -11.69
CA PHE A 431 -13.42 -29.40 -11.40
C PHE A 431 -14.02 -30.03 -12.67
N SER A 432 -14.01 -31.36 -12.74
CA SER A 432 -14.63 -32.15 -13.82
C SER A 432 -16.16 -32.16 -13.77
N LYS A 433 -16.75 -31.65 -12.68
CA LYS A 433 -18.19 -31.55 -12.48
C LYS A 433 -18.55 -30.15 -11.99
N GLN A 434 -19.70 -29.67 -12.44
CA GLN A 434 -20.28 -28.41 -11.98
C GLN A 434 -20.95 -28.54 -10.59
N TYR A 435 -21.51 -29.72 -10.30
CA TYR A 435 -22.21 -30.02 -9.06
C TYR A 435 -21.65 -31.30 -8.42
N PHE A 436 -21.81 -31.41 -7.11
CA PHE A 436 -21.08 -32.35 -6.28
C PHE A 436 -22.08 -33.27 -5.55
N MET A 437 -22.40 -34.43 -6.10
CA MET A 437 -23.39 -35.34 -5.50
C MET A 437 -22.74 -36.35 -4.56
N PRO A 438 -23.48 -36.85 -3.54
CA PRO A 438 -22.98 -37.94 -2.69
C PRO A 438 -22.52 -39.15 -3.53
N GLY A 439 -21.32 -39.66 -3.24
CA GLY A 439 -20.72 -40.78 -3.97
C GLY A 439 -20.00 -40.40 -5.27
N ASP A 440 -19.99 -39.12 -5.67
CA ASP A 440 -19.25 -38.69 -6.86
C ASP A 440 -17.74 -38.85 -6.69
N ASN A 441 -17.09 -39.35 -7.74
CA ASN A 441 -15.66 -39.17 -7.95
C ASN A 441 -15.42 -37.87 -8.73
N ILE A 442 -14.68 -36.95 -8.13
CA ILE A 442 -14.38 -35.63 -8.68
C ILE A 442 -12.91 -35.61 -9.11
N ILE A 443 -12.70 -35.21 -10.36
CA ILE A 443 -11.36 -34.98 -10.93
C ILE A 443 -11.14 -33.47 -10.98
N MET A 444 -9.94 -33.01 -10.67
CA MET A 444 -9.59 -31.59 -10.74
C MET A 444 -8.28 -31.38 -11.50
N TYR A 445 -8.28 -30.37 -12.38
CA TYR A 445 -7.12 -29.94 -13.18
C TYR A 445 -6.71 -28.53 -12.76
N PRO A 446 -6.26 -28.32 -11.51
CA PRO A 446 -6.02 -26.98 -11.03
C PRO A 446 -4.98 -26.24 -11.88
N THR A 447 -5.27 -24.97 -12.13
CA THR A 447 -4.39 -24.02 -12.80
C THR A 447 -3.70 -23.16 -11.74
N PHE A 448 -2.38 -23.11 -11.84
CA PHE A 448 -1.51 -22.33 -10.96
C PHE A 448 -0.83 -21.21 -11.74
N ARG A 449 -0.59 -20.10 -11.05
CA ARG A 449 0.16 -18.95 -11.57
C ARG A 449 1.41 -18.75 -10.72
N ASN A 450 2.56 -18.69 -11.36
CA ASN A 450 3.75 -18.16 -10.72
C ASN A 450 3.68 -16.63 -10.77
N LYS A 451 3.30 -16.00 -9.66
CA LYS A 451 3.30 -14.54 -9.49
C LYS A 451 4.71 -14.01 -9.19
N GLY A 452 5.69 -14.88 -9.00
CA GLY A 452 7.07 -14.49 -8.78
C GLY A 452 7.77 -13.89 -10.01
N LEU A 453 8.85 -13.15 -9.74
CA LEU A 453 9.80 -12.55 -10.68
C LEU A 453 10.93 -13.52 -11.07
N SER A 454 10.95 -14.71 -10.47
CA SER A 454 11.86 -15.81 -10.83
C SER A 454 11.07 -17.09 -11.14
N THR A 455 11.70 -18.00 -11.90
CA THR A 455 11.11 -19.32 -12.19
C THR A 455 10.96 -20.12 -10.90
N ALA A 456 9.77 -20.68 -10.69
CA ALA A 456 9.52 -21.65 -9.63
C ALA A 456 9.89 -23.04 -10.15
N ALA A 457 10.86 -23.71 -9.53
CA ALA A 457 11.29 -25.06 -9.91
C ALA A 457 10.80 -26.09 -8.89
N ASN A 458 10.68 -27.36 -9.32
CA ASN A 458 10.24 -28.49 -8.50
C ASN A 458 8.95 -28.17 -7.73
N VAL A 459 7.95 -27.69 -8.47
CA VAL A 459 6.66 -27.29 -7.88
C VAL A 459 5.87 -28.55 -7.56
N THR A 460 5.52 -28.76 -6.30
CA THR A 460 4.62 -29.85 -5.89
C THR A 460 3.32 -29.30 -5.35
N ILE A 461 2.22 -29.95 -5.73
CA ILE A 461 0.87 -29.60 -5.31
C ILE A 461 0.35 -30.71 -4.42
N GLU A 462 -0.21 -30.34 -3.27
CA GLU A 462 -0.77 -31.28 -2.30
C GLU A 462 -2.25 -30.96 -2.05
N LEU A 463 -3.08 -32.00 -2.03
CA LEU A 463 -4.50 -31.92 -1.72
C LEU A 463 -4.82 -32.78 -0.51
N THR A 464 -5.44 -32.17 0.49
CA THR A 464 -5.93 -32.85 1.68
C THR A 464 -7.38 -32.50 1.93
N SER A 465 -8.14 -33.40 2.56
CA SER A 465 -9.48 -33.07 3.04
C SER A 465 -9.43 -32.69 4.50
N LEU A 466 -10.09 -31.60 4.85
CA LEU A 466 -10.19 -31.09 6.22
C LEU A 466 -11.40 -31.66 6.96
N ASN A 467 -12.25 -32.44 6.29
CA ASN A 467 -13.41 -33.08 6.92
C ASN A 467 -13.72 -34.45 6.30
N THR A 468 -14.69 -35.16 6.88
CA THR A 468 -15.03 -36.53 6.48
C THR A 468 -15.97 -36.60 5.28
N ASN A 469 -16.38 -35.46 4.70
CA ASN A 469 -17.29 -35.43 3.56
C ASN A 469 -16.59 -35.74 2.24
N ALA A 470 -15.25 -35.65 2.19
CA ALA A 470 -14.44 -36.06 1.04
C ALA A 470 -13.30 -36.98 1.46
N THR A 471 -13.00 -37.96 0.61
CA THR A 471 -11.82 -38.84 0.74
C THR A 471 -10.92 -38.62 -0.45
N ILE A 472 -9.67 -38.21 -0.21
CA ILE A 472 -8.71 -37.92 -1.28
C ILE A 472 -8.29 -39.23 -1.96
N SER A 473 -8.35 -39.25 -3.30
CA SER A 473 -8.00 -40.41 -4.13
C SER A 473 -6.65 -40.22 -4.82
N VAL A 474 -6.38 -39.03 -5.35
CA VAL A 474 -5.07 -38.59 -5.83
C VAL A 474 -4.73 -37.28 -5.14
N SER A 475 -3.71 -37.30 -4.29
CA SER A 475 -3.37 -36.19 -3.40
C SER A 475 -2.26 -35.28 -3.92
N ASN A 476 -1.58 -35.65 -5.01
CA ASN A 476 -0.39 -34.95 -5.45
C ASN A 476 -0.33 -34.76 -6.97
N ALA A 477 0.23 -33.61 -7.35
CA ALA A 477 0.59 -33.25 -8.72
C ALA A 477 1.90 -32.46 -8.68
N SER A 478 2.55 -32.28 -9.82
CA SER A 478 3.80 -31.52 -9.87
C SER A 478 4.02 -30.84 -11.22
N PHE A 479 4.89 -29.84 -11.22
CA PHE A 479 5.48 -29.23 -12.39
C PHE A 479 7.00 -29.21 -12.20
N ASP A 480 7.76 -29.58 -13.24
CA ASP A 480 9.22 -29.43 -13.22
C ASP A 480 9.60 -27.97 -12.96
N SER A 481 8.91 -27.05 -13.62
CA SER A 481 8.97 -25.63 -13.32
C SER A 481 7.75 -24.87 -13.86
N ILE A 482 7.52 -23.68 -13.31
CA ILE A 482 6.62 -22.67 -13.86
C ILE A 482 7.44 -21.37 -14.00
N SER A 483 7.65 -20.92 -15.23
CA SER A 483 8.38 -19.68 -15.53
C SER A 483 7.79 -18.48 -14.78
N ALA A 484 8.62 -17.49 -14.45
CA ALA A 484 8.17 -16.24 -13.84
C ALA A 484 6.97 -15.66 -14.59
N ARG A 485 5.94 -15.22 -13.85
CA ARG A 485 4.72 -14.57 -14.38
C ARG A 485 3.83 -15.45 -15.28
N HIS A 486 4.13 -16.74 -15.42
CA HIS A 486 3.37 -17.67 -16.26
C HIS A 486 2.35 -18.48 -15.46
N THR A 487 1.37 -19.02 -16.20
CA THR A 487 0.33 -19.90 -15.69
C THR A 487 0.55 -21.31 -16.24
N SER A 488 0.25 -22.34 -15.45
CA SER A 488 0.32 -23.74 -15.86
C SER A 488 -0.83 -24.53 -15.24
N THR A 489 -1.41 -25.42 -16.04
CA THR A 489 -2.51 -26.30 -15.62
C THR A 489 -1.98 -27.70 -15.39
N VAL A 490 -2.35 -28.30 -14.26
CA VAL A 490 -2.00 -29.68 -13.93
C VAL A 490 -2.50 -30.62 -15.04
N LEU A 491 -1.63 -31.50 -15.54
CA LEU A 491 -1.98 -32.49 -16.57
C LEU A 491 -2.38 -33.84 -15.97
N SER A 492 -1.77 -34.24 -14.87
CA SER A 492 -2.12 -35.44 -14.09
C SER A 492 -3.03 -35.02 -12.94
N PRO A 493 -4.35 -35.23 -13.04
CA PRO A 493 -5.29 -34.55 -12.17
C PRO A 493 -5.23 -35.06 -10.74
N LEU A 494 -5.55 -34.17 -9.81
CA LEU A 494 -5.90 -34.56 -8.45
C LEU A 494 -7.33 -35.10 -8.44
N SER A 495 -7.69 -35.87 -7.43
CA SER A 495 -9.06 -36.37 -7.31
C SER A 495 -9.45 -36.72 -5.89
N PHE A 496 -10.76 -36.66 -5.64
CA PHE A 496 -11.36 -37.06 -4.38
C PHE A 496 -12.76 -37.64 -4.62
N THR A 497 -13.19 -38.49 -3.70
CA THR A 497 -14.54 -39.05 -3.69
C THR A 497 -15.37 -38.41 -2.59
N ILE A 498 -16.59 -37.99 -2.91
CA ILE A 498 -17.55 -37.47 -1.95
C ILE A 498 -18.18 -38.65 -1.20
N SER A 499 -18.26 -38.55 0.13
CA SER A 499 -18.91 -39.57 0.96
C SER A 499 -20.31 -39.89 0.44
N SER A 500 -20.65 -41.17 0.29
CA SER A 500 -21.99 -41.61 -0.12
C SER A 500 -23.07 -41.23 0.91
N ASN A 501 -22.65 -40.96 2.15
CA ASN A 501 -23.53 -40.54 3.25
C ASN A 501 -23.55 -39.01 3.43
N ALA A 502 -22.81 -38.26 2.60
CA ALA A 502 -22.82 -36.82 2.65
C ALA A 502 -24.26 -36.32 2.44
N GLN A 503 -24.73 -35.48 3.35
CA GLN A 503 -26.05 -34.89 3.23
C GLN A 503 -26.00 -33.77 2.21
N ALA A 504 -27.11 -33.53 1.52
CA ALA A 504 -27.26 -32.31 0.74
C ALA A 504 -26.98 -31.09 1.63
N GLU A 505 -26.36 -30.06 1.06
CA GLU A 505 -25.92 -28.82 1.71
C GLU A 505 -24.76 -28.96 2.69
N SER A 506 -24.28 -30.18 2.98
CA SER A 506 -23.05 -30.35 3.74
C SER A 506 -21.86 -29.77 2.95
N GLN A 507 -20.91 -29.19 3.68
CA GLN A 507 -19.74 -28.56 3.09
C GLN A 507 -18.59 -29.56 2.99
N ILE A 508 -17.93 -29.61 1.85
CA ILE A 508 -16.61 -30.22 1.68
C ILE A 508 -15.58 -29.10 1.86
N GLN A 509 -14.56 -29.40 2.64
CA GLN A 509 -13.42 -28.52 2.87
C GLN A 509 -12.16 -29.26 2.42
N LEU A 510 -11.47 -28.71 1.42
CA LEU A 510 -10.21 -29.24 0.94
C LEU A 510 -9.13 -28.17 1.15
N LEU A 511 -7.95 -28.59 1.57
CA LEU A 511 -6.77 -27.73 1.63
C LEU A 511 -5.86 -28.10 0.46
N ILE A 512 -5.56 -27.11 -0.37
CA ILE A 512 -4.59 -27.23 -1.46
C ILE A 512 -3.34 -26.43 -1.11
N LYS A 513 -2.16 -27.05 -1.23
CA LYS A 513 -0.87 -26.41 -1.00
C LYS A 513 -0.05 -26.45 -2.28
N ALA A 514 0.63 -25.34 -2.58
CA ALA A 514 1.68 -25.29 -3.58
C ALA A 514 3.02 -25.12 -2.86
N ASN A 515 3.97 -26.01 -3.17
CA ASN A 515 5.30 -25.99 -2.60
C ASN A 515 6.34 -25.82 -3.72
N THR A 516 7.48 -25.23 -3.39
CA THR A 516 8.69 -25.31 -4.24
C THR A 516 9.84 -25.83 -3.41
N ASN A 517 10.59 -26.80 -3.97
CA ASN A 517 11.72 -27.42 -3.26
C ASN A 517 11.37 -27.91 -1.84
N GLY A 518 10.15 -28.40 -1.63
CA GLY A 518 9.66 -28.92 -0.34
C GLY A 518 9.18 -27.85 0.65
N VAL A 519 9.07 -26.59 0.23
CA VAL A 519 8.59 -25.49 1.09
C VAL A 519 7.28 -24.93 0.57
N THR A 520 6.30 -24.79 1.46
CA THR A 520 4.99 -24.19 1.17
C THR A 520 5.15 -22.74 0.75
N MET A 521 4.70 -22.41 -0.46
CA MET A 521 4.65 -21.05 -0.98
C MET A 521 3.29 -20.42 -0.75
N SER A 522 2.24 -21.20 -1.01
CA SER A 522 0.84 -20.78 -0.85
C SER A 522 -0.01 -21.95 -0.39
N GLU A 523 -1.05 -21.67 0.38
CA GLU A 523 -2.10 -22.62 0.68
C GLU A 523 -3.47 -21.93 0.60
N ASP A 524 -4.47 -22.66 0.13
CA ASP A 524 -5.84 -22.18 -0.01
C ASP A 524 -6.84 -23.27 0.42
N THR A 525 -7.97 -22.83 0.97
CA THR A 525 -9.06 -23.73 1.37
C THR A 525 -10.21 -23.65 0.38
N LEU A 526 -10.44 -24.76 -0.32
CA LEU A 526 -11.56 -24.92 -1.25
C LEU A 526 -12.82 -25.33 -0.49
N PHE A 527 -13.90 -24.58 -0.72
CA PHE A 527 -15.21 -24.84 -0.15
C PHE A 527 -16.19 -25.30 -1.24
N LEU A 528 -16.72 -26.51 -1.10
CA LEU A 528 -17.73 -27.07 -2.02
C LEU A 528 -18.99 -27.44 -1.25
N ILE A 529 -20.15 -27.29 -1.89
CA ILE A 529 -21.44 -27.67 -1.31
C ILE A 529 -21.92 -28.95 -1.98
N VAL A 530 -22.28 -29.94 -1.16
CA VAL A 530 -22.85 -31.21 -1.66
C VAL A 530 -24.28 -30.98 -2.12
N GLY A 531 -24.58 -31.39 -3.35
CA GLY A 531 -25.89 -31.30 -3.97
C GLY A 531 -25.88 -30.54 -5.29
N LYS A 532 -27.05 -30.53 -5.93
CA LYS A 532 -27.33 -29.70 -7.09
C LYS A 532 -28.26 -28.57 -6.64
N PRO A 533 -27.90 -27.29 -6.84
CA PRO A 533 -28.79 -26.18 -6.53
C PRO A 533 -30.01 -26.21 -7.45
N GLU A 534 -31.14 -25.81 -6.90
CA GLU A 534 -32.36 -25.55 -7.67
C GLU A 534 -32.48 -24.05 -7.94
N TYR A 535 -32.54 -23.68 -9.22
CA TYR A 535 -32.70 -22.28 -9.63
C TYR A 535 -34.17 -21.92 -9.68
N ILE A 536 -34.66 -21.34 -8.60
CA ILE A 536 -36.04 -20.81 -8.51
C ILE A 536 -36.17 -19.38 -9.05
N PHE A 537 -35.04 -18.72 -9.26
CA PHE A 537 -34.94 -17.38 -9.83
C PHE A 537 -33.67 -17.26 -10.66
N ALA A 538 -33.80 -16.69 -11.85
CA ALA A 538 -32.69 -16.31 -12.71
C ALA A 538 -33.11 -15.10 -13.56
N ASP A 539 -32.23 -14.12 -13.70
CA ASP A 539 -32.37 -13.02 -14.64
C ASP A 539 -31.25 -13.10 -15.68
N THR A 540 -31.62 -12.93 -16.95
CA THR A 540 -30.71 -12.94 -18.09
C THR A 540 -30.12 -11.56 -18.39
N THR A 541 -30.45 -10.56 -17.57
CA THR A 541 -30.03 -9.15 -17.68
C THR A 541 -30.40 -8.44 -18.99
N ASN A 542 -31.33 -9.01 -19.75
CA ASN A 542 -31.73 -8.47 -21.06
C ASN A 542 -32.68 -7.27 -20.97
N ASN A 543 -33.51 -7.19 -19.94
CA ASN A 543 -34.41 -6.06 -19.72
C ASN A 543 -34.86 -6.02 -18.25
N PRO A 544 -34.43 -4.99 -17.49
CA PRO A 544 -34.71 -4.95 -16.04
C PRO A 544 -36.20 -4.84 -15.74
N ASN A 545 -37.01 -4.24 -16.64
CA ASN A 545 -38.44 -4.07 -16.43
C ASN A 545 -39.24 -5.39 -16.49
N ASN A 546 -38.63 -6.50 -16.89
CA ASN A 546 -39.31 -7.79 -16.93
C ASN A 546 -39.54 -8.38 -15.53
N LEU A 547 -38.57 -8.19 -14.63
CA LEU A 547 -38.55 -8.82 -13.31
C LEU A 547 -38.43 -7.80 -12.18
N TRP A 548 -38.12 -6.55 -12.49
CA TRP A 548 -37.82 -5.52 -11.50
C TRP A 548 -38.65 -4.26 -11.70
N THR A 549 -39.05 -3.68 -10.57
CA THR A 549 -39.59 -2.33 -10.46
C THR A 549 -38.44 -1.40 -10.09
N ILE A 550 -38.13 -0.43 -10.96
CA ILE A 550 -37.02 0.52 -10.74
C ILE A 550 -37.53 1.91 -10.37
N ILE A 551 -37.08 2.40 -9.22
CA ILE A 551 -37.42 3.73 -8.70
C ILE A 551 -36.13 4.52 -8.52
N GLY A 552 -36.10 5.74 -9.05
CA GLY A 552 -35.01 6.70 -8.83
C GLY A 552 -35.52 7.85 -7.99
N THR A 553 -34.72 8.28 -7.00
CA THR A 553 -34.95 9.47 -6.19
C THR A 553 -33.71 10.38 -6.32
N PRO A 554 -33.85 11.64 -6.78
CA PRO A 554 -35.06 12.26 -7.32
C PRO A 554 -35.57 11.53 -8.58
N ALA A 555 -36.83 11.76 -8.97
CA ALA A 555 -37.44 11.08 -10.12
C ALA A 555 -36.71 11.31 -11.47
N SER A 556 -35.86 12.34 -11.54
CA SER A 556 -34.98 12.64 -12.67
C SER A 556 -33.70 11.81 -12.70
N ALA A 557 -33.39 11.05 -11.64
CA ALA A 557 -32.16 10.29 -11.54
C ALA A 557 -32.16 9.14 -12.57
N PRO A 558 -31.00 8.84 -13.19
CA PRO A 558 -30.85 7.73 -14.12
C PRO A 558 -31.23 6.41 -13.44
N LYS A 559 -32.05 5.60 -14.11
CA LYS A 559 -32.48 4.30 -13.59
C LYS A 559 -31.50 3.21 -14.03
N TRP A 560 -31.46 2.11 -13.27
CA TRP A 560 -30.81 0.87 -13.72
C TRP A 560 -31.27 0.52 -15.14
N ALA A 561 -30.30 0.32 -16.02
CA ALA A 561 -30.48 0.10 -17.44
C ALA A 561 -29.50 -0.96 -17.94
N ILE A 562 -29.74 -1.46 -19.14
CA ILE A 562 -28.82 -2.40 -19.79
C ILE A 562 -27.56 -1.70 -20.25
N THR A 563 -26.40 -2.36 -20.10
CA THR A 563 -25.15 -1.97 -20.76
C THR A 563 -24.54 -3.16 -21.49
N THR A 564 -23.89 -2.87 -22.62
CA THR A 564 -23.10 -3.84 -23.39
C THR A 564 -21.60 -3.54 -23.29
N ALA A 565 -21.21 -2.47 -22.58
CA ALA A 565 -19.83 -2.05 -22.45
C ALA A 565 -19.03 -2.99 -21.53
N THR A 566 -19.66 -3.48 -20.46
CA THR A 566 -19.05 -4.39 -19.49
C THR A 566 -20.05 -5.44 -19.02
N TYR A 567 -19.69 -6.72 -19.09
CA TYR A 567 -20.51 -7.82 -18.61
C TYR A 567 -19.64 -9.03 -18.25
N ASN A 568 -20.11 -9.87 -17.32
CA ASN A 568 -19.49 -11.16 -17.06
C ASN A 568 -19.95 -12.21 -18.09
N SER A 569 -21.26 -12.26 -18.35
CA SER A 569 -21.87 -13.17 -19.32
C SER A 569 -22.45 -12.35 -20.48
N PRO A 570 -22.13 -12.66 -21.74
CA PRO A 570 -22.61 -11.88 -22.87
C PRO A 570 -24.14 -11.95 -23.03
N PRO A 571 -24.78 -10.90 -23.62
CA PRO A 571 -24.15 -9.70 -24.18
C PRO A 571 -24.24 -8.45 -23.29
N ASN A 572 -24.84 -8.54 -22.10
CA ASN A 572 -25.20 -7.36 -21.30
C ASN A 572 -25.16 -7.61 -19.79
N SER A 573 -25.22 -6.52 -19.04
CA SER A 573 -25.47 -6.48 -17.59
C SER A 573 -26.39 -5.30 -17.27
N TYR A 574 -26.84 -5.19 -16.03
CA TYR A 574 -27.52 -3.98 -15.55
C TYR A 574 -26.49 -3.02 -14.91
N THR A 575 -26.70 -1.72 -15.08
CA THR A 575 -25.93 -0.64 -14.46
C THR A 575 -26.83 0.57 -14.24
N ASP A 576 -26.60 1.32 -13.18
CA ASP A 576 -27.23 2.64 -12.94
C ASP A 576 -26.60 3.77 -13.77
N SER A 577 -25.44 3.49 -14.38
CA SER A 577 -24.56 4.47 -15.04
C SER A 577 -24.09 3.97 -16.42
N PRO A 578 -25.02 3.71 -17.37
CA PRO A 578 -24.70 3.12 -18.67
C PRO A 578 -23.83 4.00 -19.58
N SER A 579 -23.73 5.30 -19.27
CA SER A 579 -22.99 6.28 -20.05
C SER A 579 -22.32 7.31 -19.14
N GLY A 580 -21.24 6.92 -18.47
CA GLY A 580 -20.43 7.81 -17.62
C GLY A 580 -20.60 7.50 -16.13
N ASN A 581 -20.43 8.53 -15.29
CA ASN A 581 -20.51 8.39 -13.83
C ASN A 581 -21.97 8.32 -13.36
N TYR A 582 -22.18 7.70 -12.19
CA TYR A 582 -23.48 7.72 -11.51
C TYR A 582 -23.88 9.14 -11.08
N ALA A 583 -25.18 9.36 -10.87
CA ALA A 583 -25.70 10.68 -10.56
C ALA A 583 -25.52 11.05 -9.08
N ALA A 584 -25.01 12.27 -8.83
CA ALA A 584 -24.84 12.79 -7.48
C ALA A 584 -26.18 12.88 -6.71
N SER A 585 -26.12 12.61 -5.40
CA SER A 585 -27.26 12.72 -4.47
C SER A 585 -28.51 11.97 -4.95
N SER A 586 -28.31 10.78 -5.52
CA SER A 586 -29.40 9.96 -6.01
C SER A 586 -29.44 8.59 -5.34
N THR A 587 -30.65 8.04 -5.23
CA THR A 587 -30.87 6.67 -4.75
C THR A 587 -31.70 5.96 -5.81
N ILE A 588 -31.12 4.90 -6.39
CA ILE A 588 -31.80 4.08 -7.38
C ILE A 588 -32.04 2.69 -6.79
N THR A 589 -33.30 2.31 -6.63
CA THR A 589 -33.67 0.98 -6.14
C THR A 589 -34.21 0.14 -7.29
N MET A 590 -33.78 -1.12 -7.34
CA MET A 590 -34.27 -2.13 -8.26
C MET A 590 -34.86 -3.28 -7.42
N THR A 591 -36.19 -3.36 -7.36
CA THR A 591 -36.92 -4.30 -6.49
C THR A 591 -37.63 -5.36 -7.31
N LEU A 592 -37.49 -6.64 -6.95
CA LEU A 592 -38.20 -7.72 -7.65
C LEU A 592 -39.72 -7.48 -7.65
N THR A 593 -40.34 -7.57 -8.84
CA THR A 593 -41.78 -7.34 -9.02
C THR A 593 -42.61 -8.43 -8.33
N ASN A 594 -42.11 -9.66 -8.31
CA ASN A 594 -42.78 -10.80 -7.68
C ASN A 594 -41.89 -11.38 -6.57
N ALA A 595 -42.51 -11.69 -5.44
CA ALA A 595 -41.83 -12.38 -4.34
C ALA A 595 -41.43 -13.81 -4.74
N ILE A 596 -40.26 -14.26 -4.29
CA ILE A 596 -39.78 -15.63 -4.49
C ILE A 596 -40.31 -16.50 -3.35
N ASN A 597 -40.95 -17.62 -3.67
CA ASN A 597 -41.39 -18.58 -2.66
C ASN A 597 -40.25 -19.52 -2.28
N LEU A 598 -39.70 -19.35 -1.08
CA LEU A 598 -38.63 -20.17 -0.53
C LEU A 598 -39.15 -21.35 0.33
N THR A 599 -40.46 -21.57 0.39
CA THR A 599 -41.04 -22.68 1.17
C THR A 599 -40.55 -24.02 0.64
N GLY A 600 -39.97 -24.84 1.52
CA GLY A 600 -39.44 -26.16 1.17
C GLY A 600 -37.99 -26.16 0.70
N TYR A 601 -37.37 -24.99 0.54
CA TYR A 601 -35.95 -24.87 0.25
C TYR A 601 -35.16 -24.73 1.55
N SER A 602 -34.03 -25.43 1.60
CA SER A 602 -33.02 -25.23 2.63
C SER A 602 -31.94 -24.30 2.04
N ASN A 603 -31.34 -23.45 2.87
CA ASN A 603 -30.21 -22.58 2.52
C ASN A 603 -30.30 -21.80 1.17
N PRO A 604 -31.32 -20.93 0.99
CA PRO A 604 -31.45 -20.13 -0.23
C PRO A 604 -30.25 -19.20 -0.41
N ARG A 605 -29.66 -19.17 -1.62
CA ARG A 605 -28.51 -18.35 -1.96
C ARG A 605 -28.81 -17.47 -3.17
N LEU A 606 -28.45 -16.20 -3.06
CA LEU A 606 -28.39 -15.28 -4.19
C LEU A 606 -26.95 -15.22 -4.70
N SER A 607 -26.76 -15.38 -6.01
CA SER A 607 -25.44 -15.28 -6.65
C SER A 607 -25.53 -14.35 -7.84
N PHE A 608 -24.60 -13.39 -7.91
CA PHE A 608 -24.48 -12.43 -8.98
C PHE A 608 -23.03 -11.99 -9.11
N TYR A 609 -22.65 -11.52 -10.30
CA TYR A 609 -21.40 -10.82 -10.51
C TYR A 609 -21.66 -9.32 -10.38
N THR A 610 -20.74 -8.61 -9.73
CA THR A 610 -20.80 -7.16 -9.59
C THR A 610 -19.46 -6.57 -9.98
N LYS A 611 -19.51 -5.34 -10.49
CA LYS A 611 -18.37 -4.48 -10.76
C LYS A 611 -18.79 -3.09 -10.32
N PHE A 612 -17.95 -2.42 -9.55
CA PHE A 612 -18.30 -1.11 -9.01
C PHE A 612 -17.05 -0.25 -8.83
N ASP A 613 -17.25 1.04 -9.08
CA ASP A 613 -16.31 2.12 -8.81
C ASP A 613 -17.15 3.20 -8.11
N ILE A 614 -17.20 3.11 -6.78
CA ILE A 614 -18.10 3.86 -5.90
C ILE A 614 -17.25 4.54 -4.83
N GLU A 615 -17.54 5.79 -4.50
CA GLU A 615 -16.78 6.53 -3.50
C GLU A 615 -16.77 5.82 -2.12
N ASN A 616 -15.59 5.37 -1.70
CA ASN A 616 -15.39 4.65 -0.44
C ASN A 616 -15.83 5.48 0.77
N ASN A 617 -16.59 4.87 1.69
CA ASN A 617 -17.19 5.53 2.87
C ASN A 617 -18.17 6.69 2.57
N TRP A 618 -18.72 6.81 1.35
CA TRP A 618 -19.77 7.80 1.02
C TRP A 618 -20.96 7.14 0.34
N ASP A 619 -20.75 6.80 -0.92
CA ASP A 619 -21.73 6.16 -1.76
C ASP A 619 -21.64 4.66 -1.52
N TYR A 620 -22.71 3.95 -1.85
CA TYR A 620 -22.74 2.53 -1.64
C TYR A 620 -23.82 1.86 -2.50
N GLY A 621 -23.56 0.59 -2.81
CA GLY A 621 -24.58 -0.35 -3.24
C GLY A 621 -24.96 -1.27 -2.08
N GLN A 622 -26.25 -1.57 -1.91
CA GLN A 622 -26.72 -2.60 -0.99
C GLN A 622 -27.56 -3.63 -1.73
N VAL A 623 -27.44 -4.88 -1.29
CA VAL A 623 -28.37 -5.95 -1.67
C VAL A 623 -29.17 -6.31 -0.44
N GLU A 624 -30.48 -6.19 -0.54
CA GLU A 624 -31.38 -6.35 0.59
C GLU A 624 -32.43 -7.43 0.32
N ILE A 625 -32.95 -8.03 1.39
CA ILE A 625 -34.10 -8.92 1.36
C ILE A 625 -35.24 -8.37 2.21
N SER A 626 -36.47 -8.56 1.75
CA SER A 626 -37.67 -8.32 2.56
C SER A 626 -38.44 -9.61 2.76
N THR A 627 -38.82 -9.90 4.01
CA THR A 627 -39.64 -11.06 4.38
C THR A 627 -41.08 -10.69 4.75
N ASN A 628 -41.44 -9.40 4.61
CA ASN A 628 -42.73 -8.84 5.00
C ASN A 628 -43.32 -7.94 3.91
N ASN A 629 -43.20 -8.36 2.65
CA ASN A 629 -43.76 -7.68 1.47
C ASN A 629 -43.28 -6.22 1.29
N GLY A 630 -41.99 -5.98 1.55
CA GLY A 630 -41.34 -4.69 1.34
C GLY A 630 -41.55 -3.67 2.47
N ALA A 631 -42.16 -4.07 3.59
CA ALA A 631 -42.35 -3.16 4.73
C ALA A 631 -41.04 -2.86 5.46
N THR A 632 -40.14 -3.84 5.55
CA THR A 632 -38.76 -3.66 6.02
C THR A 632 -37.79 -4.43 5.13
N TRP A 633 -36.55 -3.95 5.08
CA TRP A 633 -35.46 -4.53 4.30
C TRP A 633 -34.29 -4.88 5.22
N ILE A 634 -33.64 -5.99 4.91
CA ILE A 634 -32.50 -6.53 5.66
C ILE A 634 -31.32 -6.59 4.69
N PRO A 635 -30.24 -5.85 4.94
CA PRO A 635 -29.01 -5.93 4.13
C PRO A 635 -28.37 -7.32 4.22
N LEU A 636 -27.85 -7.81 3.10
CA LEU A 636 -27.20 -9.11 2.99
C LEU A 636 -25.67 -8.96 2.89
N HIS A 637 -24.95 -9.83 3.59
CA HIS A 637 -23.49 -9.97 3.44
C HIS A 637 -23.15 -10.66 2.12
N GLY A 638 -22.12 -10.16 1.44
CA GLY A 638 -21.56 -10.75 0.23
C GLY A 638 -20.04 -10.85 0.31
N GLN A 639 -19.41 -11.42 -0.72
CA GLN A 639 -17.96 -11.64 -0.77
C GLN A 639 -17.13 -10.34 -0.69
N TYR A 640 -17.70 -9.21 -1.12
CA TYR A 640 -17.03 -7.90 -1.18
C TYR A 640 -17.78 -6.81 -0.42
N THR A 641 -18.64 -7.19 0.53
CA THR A 641 -19.32 -6.19 1.35
C THR A 641 -18.44 -5.73 2.51
N ASN A 642 -18.31 -4.42 2.69
CA ASN A 642 -17.70 -3.79 3.86
C ASN A 642 -18.80 -3.38 4.85
N PRO A 643 -18.50 -3.30 6.17
CA PRO A 643 -19.39 -2.63 7.10
C PRO A 643 -19.44 -1.13 6.77
N GLY A 644 -20.63 -0.56 6.59
CA GLY A 644 -20.76 0.86 6.30
C GLY A 644 -20.21 1.72 7.43
N THR A 645 -19.55 2.82 7.08
CA THR A 645 -18.97 3.75 8.06
C THR A 645 -19.19 5.22 7.68
N GLY A 646 -18.99 6.12 8.65
CA GLY A 646 -19.14 7.56 8.43
C GLY A 646 -20.59 8.06 8.49
N SER A 647 -20.85 9.21 7.87
CA SER A 647 -22.12 9.93 8.01
C SER A 647 -23.14 9.63 6.90
N PHE A 648 -22.71 9.01 5.81
CA PHE A 648 -23.51 8.82 4.58
C PHE A 648 -23.87 7.36 4.30
N GLN A 649 -23.17 6.43 4.94
CA GLN A 649 -23.45 5.01 4.86
C GLN A 649 -24.18 4.51 6.11
N PRO A 650 -24.99 3.45 5.99
CA PRO A 650 -25.61 2.82 7.15
C PRO A 650 -24.54 2.15 8.03
N ASN A 651 -24.32 2.74 9.20
CA ASN A 651 -23.22 2.35 10.09
C ASN A 651 -23.32 0.89 10.54
N GLY A 652 -22.32 0.09 10.18
CA GLY A 652 -22.18 -1.33 10.51
C GLY A 652 -22.96 -2.29 9.61
N GLU A 653 -23.76 -1.79 8.67
CA GLU A 653 -24.49 -2.65 7.72
C GLU A 653 -23.60 -3.09 6.55
N PRO A 654 -23.77 -4.30 6.01
CA PRO A 654 -23.00 -4.73 4.83
C PRO A 654 -23.40 -3.93 3.59
N LEU A 655 -22.41 -3.41 2.88
CA LEU A 655 -22.57 -2.66 1.64
C LEU A 655 -21.36 -2.81 0.71
N TYR A 656 -21.52 -2.47 -0.57
CA TYR A 656 -20.45 -2.40 -1.56
C TYR A 656 -20.02 -0.95 -1.78
N ASP A 657 -18.74 -0.65 -1.57
CA ASP A 657 -18.12 0.64 -1.82
C ASP A 657 -16.63 0.47 -2.22
N GLY A 658 -16.03 1.51 -2.80
CA GLY A 658 -14.69 1.46 -3.35
C GLY A 658 -14.65 0.94 -4.80
N LEU A 659 -13.53 0.34 -5.18
CA LEU A 659 -13.24 -0.10 -6.56
C LEU A 659 -13.03 -1.62 -6.62
N ARG A 660 -13.89 -2.34 -7.36
CA ARG A 660 -13.80 -3.79 -7.59
C ARG A 660 -14.33 -4.24 -8.96
#